data_AF-A0A6I2RIN8-F1
#
_entry.id   AF-A0A6I2RIN8-F1
#
_cell.length_a   1.000
_cell.length_b   1.000
_cell.length_c   1.000
_cell.angle_alpha   90.00
_cell.angle_beta   90.00
_cell.angle_gamma   90.00
#
_symmetry.space_group_name_H-M   'P 1'
#
loop_
_entity.id
_entity.type
_entity.pdbx_description
1 polymer ?
#
loop_
_entity_poly.entity_id
_entity_poly.type
_entity_poly.pdbx_seq_one_letter_code
_entity_poly.pdbx_strand_id
1 'polypeptide(L)'
;MPGMCRSHAGAWGAGGAMKRRWWSLLLLCLLLTGCSAAASGGYLISAAEGSGTYSEALEPFLSGYTLRDGEDTLYAEVSRGSAVACFDVQAIPAMTRGVGRYWYPHVSATVVLAVDRTRTDAAITGWSSLRESGIPVGMSSFSVVRNMLAMGALSYGLDGKEPTKQDALDFLEQLYRNGGFELDGADTPILICLDYEAAAWNRTGGNYEIIVPVEGTLTYRVGLLSDTPLILEPGLDEALLSAGLPLAGGERPPGFPDDYRPARTLGKEDYGRFLAITGDSSRDLRRQVFHTRLYTTADMREHILSALLIAAAILLWKGTVSHRMIRHDVRRVVIAMSWLMVGWLLLRLFKYQLPQEGTLCRICWYGYYLFQLALPVALLYLTEILDRAEGEKRLVHPLWPPFAVYVFSVLLVMTNDLHQLVFCFTPGGSWASDYRYGPGYWIVMAFALLFLISALWNLLRKGHRSPSRRGRILPLLFCAGLLVYLAAYIRRIPLAWESDLTVNVCILSVLFFEAVLHGGLIPVNIQYQRLFASAPINLTLLDEDGRTVLSSPGARPISRSVWQRLRADIQQPLLRDRDTQFHAVPVRSGMAVWQEDLSQLNRLRKEIQDVQARLEAANALLREEGEVKKRLLTAETNRALFEQLDRDMERRITSLARLINTLPEVEDPRGLTAYITLCLCHIKRRCNLFFLARQGEPLPGDELSMYLDELAELARYGGVNTLIRCGKVGALKLRGAALCYDFAFETISWTLREKATPLMGYLNAEGAQLVFRFLPGGDPGQWRFSQELVAAVTALGGQIACKDLDGAYGICLTVPLGGEACG
;
A
#
# COMPACT_ATOMS: atom_id res chain seq x y z
N MET A 1 -39.49 -22.05 0.58
CA MET A 1 -40.30 -20.84 0.26
C MET A 1 -39.59 -19.61 0.81
N PRO A 2 -39.68 -18.45 0.14
CA PRO A 2 -38.56 -17.84 -0.58
C PRO A 2 -37.97 -16.56 0.05
N GLY A 3 -36.81 -16.13 -0.46
CA GLY A 3 -36.24 -14.80 -0.22
C GLY A 3 -34.89 -14.57 -0.93
N MET A 4 -34.93 -14.23 -2.22
CA MET A 4 -33.80 -13.84 -3.07
C MET A 4 -33.12 -12.54 -2.60
N CYS A 5 -31.79 -12.45 -2.75
CA CYS A 5 -31.17 -11.30 -3.41
C CYS A 5 -29.85 -11.67 -4.10
N ARG A 6 -29.77 -11.31 -5.38
CA ARG A 6 -28.64 -11.51 -6.30
C ARG A 6 -27.58 -10.43 -6.15
N SER A 7 -26.38 -10.81 -6.61
CA SER A 7 -25.36 -10.00 -7.33
C SER A 7 -24.14 -9.53 -6.54
N HIS A 8 -22.99 -10.11 -6.89
CA HIS A 8 -21.78 -9.36 -7.27
C HIS A 8 -20.83 -10.30 -8.03
N ALA A 9 -21.06 -10.40 -9.35
CA ALA A 9 -20.06 -10.84 -10.31
C ALA A 9 -19.56 -9.60 -11.04
N GLY A 10 -18.30 -9.21 -10.82
CA GLY A 10 -17.69 -8.11 -11.56
C GLY A 10 -16.42 -7.59 -10.90
N ALA A 11 -15.26 -8.16 -11.25
CA ALA A 11 -13.96 -7.46 -11.19
C ALA A 11 -12.81 -8.28 -11.82
N TRP A 12 -13.01 -8.95 -12.95
CA TRP A 12 -11.92 -9.51 -13.75
C TRP A 12 -12.06 -9.01 -15.19
N GLY A 13 -11.68 -7.75 -15.43
CA GLY A 13 -11.91 -7.12 -16.73
C GLY A 13 -11.29 -5.74 -16.91
N ALA A 14 -10.04 -5.53 -16.49
CA ALA A 14 -9.35 -4.26 -16.77
C ALA A 14 -7.91 -4.44 -17.29
N GLY A 15 -7.24 -5.55 -16.96
CA GLY A 15 -5.88 -5.85 -17.46
C GLY A 15 -5.83 -6.33 -18.91
N GLY A 16 -6.90 -6.98 -19.40
CA GLY A 16 -6.98 -7.50 -20.77
C GLY A 16 -7.21 -6.41 -21.82
N ALA A 17 -8.02 -5.40 -21.51
CA ALA A 17 -8.39 -4.35 -22.46
C ALA A 17 -7.20 -3.44 -22.85
N MET A 18 -6.27 -3.19 -21.93
CA MET A 18 -5.10 -2.35 -22.19
C MET A 18 -4.02 -3.08 -23.01
N LYS A 19 -3.81 -4.39 -22.77
CA LYS A 19 -2.98 -5.25 -23.62
C LYS A 19 -3.57 -5.39 -25.03
N ARG A 20 -4.90 -5.55 -25.14
CA ARG A 20 -5.59 -5.67 -26.45
C ARG A 20 -5.52 -4.37 -27.24
N ARG A 21 -5.64 -3.20 -26.58
CA ARG A 21 -5.48 -1.87 -27.21
C ARG A 21 -4.05 -1.58 -27.67
N TRP A 22 -3.05 -1.99 -26.91
CA TRP A 22 -1.64 -1.86 -27.32
C TRP A 22 -1.27 -2.82 -28.44
N TRP A 23 -1.78 -4.05 -28.41
CA TRP A 23 -1.63 -5.00 -29.52
C TRP A 23 -2.36 -4.52 -30.76
N SER A 24 -3.54 -3.91 -30.64
CA SER A 24 -4.25 -3.33 -31.79
C SER A 24 -3.60 -2.04 -32.28
N LEU A 25 -2.94 -1.24 -31.44
CA LEU A 25 -2.10 -0.11 -31.89
C LEU A 25 -0.81 -0.58 -32.57
N LEU A 26 -0.15 -1.64 -32.07
CA LEU A 26 0.99 -2.27 -32.74
C LEU A 26 0.58 -2.98 -34.04
N LEU A 27 -0.58 -3.64 -34.07
CA LEU A 27 -1.16 -4.21 -35.29
C LEU A 27 -1.55 -3.11 -36.27
N LEU A 28 -2.10 -1.99 -35.79
CA LEU A 28 -2.44 -0.83 -36.61
C LEU A 28 -1.17 -0.15 -37.16
N CYS A 29 -0.09 -0.06 -36.38
CA CYS A 29 1.21 0.41 -36.86
C CYS A 29 1.86 -0.56 -37.86
N LEU A 30 1.68 -1.88 -37.70
CA LEU A 30 2.14 -2.90 -38.64
C LEU A 30 1.26 -2.98 -39.91
N LEU A 31 -0.03 -2.66 -39.80
CA LEU A 31 -0.98 -2.62 -40.91
C LEU A 31 -0.90 -1.29 -41.68
N LEU A 32 -0.53 -0.19 -41.02
CA LEU A 32 -0.30 1.12 -41.67
C LEU A 32 1.05 1.20 -42.41
N THR A 33 1.98 0.27 -42.18
CA THR A 33 3.20 0.09 -43.00
C THR A 33 3.00 -0.84 -44.20
N GLY A 34 1.79 -1.35 -44.44
CA GLY A 34 1.54 -2.47 -45.35
C GLY A 34 0.46 -2.27 -46.41
N CYS A 35 0.03 -1.04 -46.68
CA CYS A 35 -0.96 -0.77 -47.73
C CYS A 35 -0.48 0.33 -48.67
N SER A 36 0.48 0.01 -49.54
CA SER A 36 0.67 0.80 -50.76
C SER A 36 -0.39 0.37 -51.77
N ALA A 37 -1.26 1.30 -52.15
CA ALA A 37 -2.22 1.12 -53.23
C ALA A 37 -1.50 0.62 -54.49
N ALA A 38 -2.00 -0.47 -55.07
CA ALA A 38 -1.58 -0.92 -56.39
C ALA A 38 -2.09 0.10 -57.42
N ALA A 39 -1.28 1.12 -57.70
CA ALA A 39 -1.47 1.99 -58.85
C ALA A 39 -1.01 1.19 -60.09
N SER A 40 -1.95 0.93 -60.99
CA SER A 40 -1.78 0.06 -62.16
C SER A 40 -1.10 0.77 -63.35
N GLY A 41 -0.12 1.64 -63.09
CA GLY A 41 0.67 2.32 -64.12
C GLY A 41 2.17 2.16 -63.85
N GLY A 42 2.97 1.93 -64.89
CA GLY A 42 4.42 1.99 -64.77
C GLY A 42 4.86 3.43 -64.49
N TYR A 43 5.70 3.65 -63.49
CA TYR A 43 6.28 4.96 -63.21
C TYR A 43 7.78 4.92 -63.45
N LEU A 44 8.30 5.98 -64.10
CA LEU A 44 9.73 6.25 -64.17
C LEU A 44 10.08 7.13 -62.97
N ILE A 45 10.81 6.58 -62.02
CA ILE A 45 11.18 7.28 -60.78
C ILE A 45 12.57 7.87 -60.91
N SER A 46 12.68 9.19 -60.81
CA SER A 46 13.95 9.89 -60.64
C SER A 46 14.40 9.79 -59.17
N ALA A 47 15.20 8.78 -58.84
CA ALA A 47 15.60 8.50 -57.44
C ALA A 47 16.98 9.05 -57.06
N ALA A 48 17.83 9.39 -58.03
CA ALA A 48 19.15 9.95 -57.78
C ALA A 48 19.14 11.48 -57.94
N GLU A 49 19.73 12.19 -56.98
CA GLU A 49 19.89 13.64 -57.11
C GLU A 49 20.74 13.97 -58.35
N GLY A 50 20.22 14.86 -59.20
CA GLY A 50 20.82 15.18 -60.49
C GLY A 50 20.41 14.26 -61.65
N SER A 51 19.51 13.27 -61.44
CA SER A 51 18.98 12.43 -62.54
C SER A 51 17.77 13.03 -63.27
N GLY A 52 17.36 14.27 -62.95
CA GLY A 52 16.22 14.94 -63.58
C GLY A 52 16.37 15.06 -65.09
N THR A 53 17.46 15.69 -65.54
CA THR A 53 17.80 15.82 -66.97
C THR A 53 17.92 14.47 -67.69
N TYR A 54 18.46 13.46 -66.99
CA TYR A 54 18.51 12.09 -67.52
C TYR A 54 17.12 11.48 -67.68
N SER A 55 16.24 11.67 -66.70
CA SER A 55 14.91 11.08 -66.69
C SER A 55 13.97 11.78 -67.68
N GLU A 56 14.11 13.10 -67.84
CA GLU A 56 13.43 13.91 -68.87
C GLU A 56 13.85 13.50 -70.29
N ALA A 57 15.14 13.30 -70.52
CA ALA A 57 15.64 12.83 -71.82
C ALA A 57 15.20 11.41 -72.17
N LEU A 58 14.91 10.59 -71.15
CA LEU A 58 14.55 9.18 -71.27
C LEU A 58 13.04 8.94 -71.40
N GLU A 59 12.20 9.82 -70.83
CA GLU A 59 10.74 9.67 -70.81
C GLU A 59 10.13 9.40 -72.19
N PRO A 60 10.51 10.11 -73.29
CA PRO A 60 9.97 9.84 -74.62
C PRO A 60 10.28 8.46 -75.18
N PHE A 61 11.33 7.79 -74.67
CA PHE A 61 11.85 6.52 -75.18
C PHE A 61 11.40 5.31 -74.36
N LEU A 62 10.63 5.54 -73.28
CA LEU A 62 10.12 4.50 -72.38
C LEU A 62 8.59 4.46 -72.38
N SER A 63 8.02 3.86 -73.43
CA SER A 63 6.57 3.79 -73.61
C SER A 63 5.85 3.10 -72.44
N GLY A 64 4.75 3.69 -71.96
CA GLY A 64 3.93 3.15 -70.87
C GLY A 64 4.42 3.49 -69.46
N TYR A 65 5.46 4.31 -69.33
CA TYR A 65 5.92 4.87 -68.07
C TYR A 65 5.69 6.38 -68.04
N THR A 66 5.36 6.92 -66.87
CA THR A 66 5.22 8.37 -66.66
C THR A 66 6.24 8.84 -65.64
N LEU A 67 6.88 9.98 -65.91
CA LEU A 67 7.87 10.53 -64.99
C LEU A 67 7.21 10.94 -63.67
N ARG A 68 7.83 10.52 -62.56
CA ARG A 68 7.40 10.89 -61.21
C ARG A 68 8.62 11.03 -60.31
N ASP A 69 8.58 12.00 -59.41
CA ASP A 69 9.56 12.09 -58.34
C ASP A 69 9.39 10.94 -57.34
N GLY A 70 10.50 10.45 -56.78
CA GLY A 70 10.46 9.35 -55.81
C GLY A 70 9.75 9.74 -54.52
N GLU A 71 8.67 9.03 -54.18
CA GLU A 71 7.97 9.19 -52.90
C GLU A 71 8.46 8.21 -51.82
N ASP A 72 8.98 7.05 -52.24
CA ASP A 72 9.49 6.00 -51.37
C ASP A 72 10.94 5.61 -51.70
N THR A 73 11.53 4.72 -50.89
CA THR A 73 12.89 4.21 -51.15
C THR A 73 12.98 3.51 -52.51
N LEU A 74 14.15 3.59 -53.14
CA LEU A 74 14.48 2.89 -54.40
C LEU A 74 14.02 1.42 -54.40
N TYR A 75 14.22 0.70 -53.29
CA TYR A 75 13.83 -0.70 -53.17
C TYR A 75 12.31 -0.90 -53.24
N ALA A 76 11.55 -0.03 -52.57
CA ALA A 76 10.10 -0.09 -52.56
C ALA A 76 9.52 0.22 -53.93
N GLU A 77 10.05 1.24 -54.61
CA GLU A 77 9.61 1.63 -55.95
C GLU A 77 9.86 0.52 -56.99
N VAL A 78 11.05 -0.08 -57.00
CA VAL A 78 11.35 -1.22 -57.88
C VAL A 78 10.41 -2.40 -57.60
N SER A 79 10.14 -2.70 -56.33
CA SER A 79 9.24 -3.80 -55.94
C SER A 79 7.77 -3.58 -56.35
N ARG A 80 7.37 -2.33 -56.59
CA ARG A 80 6.03 -1.96 -57.09
C ARG A 80 5.91 -2.05 -58.62
N GLY A 81 6.98 -2.39 -59.33
CA GLY A 81 7.03 -2.47 -60.79
C GLY A 81 7.42 -1.16 -61.48
N SER A 82 7.85 -0.15 -60.73
CA SER A 82 8.40 1.11 -61.28
C SER A 82 9.81 0.88 -61.84
N ALA A 83 10.15 1.61 -62.90
CA ALA A 83 11.53 1.70 -63.39
C ALA A 83 12.23 2.85 -62.65
N VAL A 84 13.39 2.59 -62.04
CA VAL A 84 14.05 3.58 -61.18
C VAL A 84 15.39 4.02 -61.77
N ALA A 85 15.52 5.32 -62.02
CA ALA A 85 16.77 5.96 -62.41
C ALA A 85 17.70 6.08 -61.19
N CYS A 86 18.86 5.43 -61.25
CA CYS A 86 19.82 5.42 -60.15
C CYS A 86 21.26 5.21 -60.66
N PHE A 87 22.25 5.27 -59.76
CA PHE A 87 23.64 4.91 -60.07
C PHE A 87 23.88 3.41 -59.95
N ASP A 88 24.86 2.88 -60.68
CA ASP A 88 25.32 1.48 -60.60
C ASP A 88 25.71 1.06 -59.17
N VAL A 89 26.32 1.94 -58.39
CA VAL A 89 26.64 1.72 -56.97
C VAL A 89 25.41 1.55 -56.07
N GLN A 90 24.22 1.92 -56.55
CA GLN A 90 22.93 1.62 -55.90
C GLN A 90 22.29 0.39 -56.53
N ALA A 91 22.31 0.29 -57.87
CA ALA A 91 21.63 -0.76 -58.62
C ALA A 91 22.27 -2.14 -58.44
N ILE A 92 23.58 -2.27 -58.62
CA ILE A 92 24.27 -3.57 -58.54
C ILE A 92 24.12 -4.19 -57.15
N PRO A 93 24.34 -3.45 -56.03
CA PRO A 93 24.07 -3.99 -54.71
C PRO A 93 22.60 -4.32 -54.46
N ALA A 94 21.65 -3.55 -55.02
CA ALA A 94 20.23 -3.86 -54.91
C ALA A 94 19.88 -5.19 -55.60
N MET A 95 20.42 -5.42 -56.80
CA MET A 95 20.27 -6.69 -57.52
C MET A 95 20.86 -7.87 -56.73
N THR A 96 22.03 -7.70 -56.11
CA THR A 96 22.62 -8.78 -55.27
C THR A 96 21.76 -9.12 -54.04
N ARG A 97 20.93 -8.19 -53.58
CA ARG A 97 19.96 -8.37 -52.48
C ARG A 97 18.59 -8.85 -52.96
N GLY A 98 18.44 -9.15 -54.26
CA GLY A 98 17.21 -9.65 -54.85
C GLY A 98 16.18 -8.59 -55.18
N VAL A 99 16.56 -7.30 -55.27
CA VAL A 99 15.67 -6.21 -55.66
C VAL A 99 16.08 -5.65 -57.03
N GLY A 100 15.18 -5.78 -58.00
CA GLY A 100 15.46 -5.49 -59.40
C GLY A 100 16.20 -6.64 -60.08
N ARG A 101 15.73 -7.04 -61.27
CA ARG A 101 16.29 -8.14 -62.06
C ARG A 101 17.09 -7.65 -63.26
N TYR A 102 16.80 -6.44 -63.74
CA TYR A 102 17.38 -5.88 -64.94
C TYR A 102 18.02 -4.52 -64.65
N TRP A 103 19.22 -4.31 -65.18
CA TRP A 103 19.98 -3.08 -65.07
C TRP A 103 20.40 -2.60 -66.46
N TYR A 104 20.01 -1.38 -66.81
CA TYR A 104 20.26 -0.75 -68.11
C TYR A 104 21.11 0.51 -67.92
N PRO A 105 22.44 0.44 -68.02
CA PRO A 105 23.33 1.60 -67.90
C PRO A 105 23.34 2.41 -69.20
N HIS A 106 23.14 3.73 -69.11
CA HIS A 106 23.07 4.59 -70.30
C HIS A 106 24.07 5.74 -70.26
N VAL A 107 24.28 6.36 -69.10
CA VAL A 107 25.09 7.57 -68.95
C VAL A 107 26.31 7.27 -68.08
N SER A 108 27.48 7.79 -68.46
CA SER A 108 28.67 7.80 -67.62
C SER A 108 28.70 9.04 -66.74
N ALA A 109 29.23 8.94 -65.52
CA ALA A 109 29.27 10.02 -64.57
C ALA A 109 30.62 10.00 -63.85
N THR A 110 31.53 10.89 -64.21
CA THR A 110 32.88 10.91 -63.65
C THR A 110 33.00 11.98 -62.58
N VAL A 111 33.58 11.65 -61.43
CA VAL A 111 33.89 12.67 -60.41
C VAL A 111 35.11 13.46 -60.86
N VAL A 112 34.96 14.78 -60.91
CA VAL A 112 35.96 15.74 -61.41
C VAL A 112 36.06 16.94 -60.49
N LEU A 113 37.05 17.79 -60.76
CA LEU A 113 37.21 19.10 -60.13
C LEU A 113 36.76 20.17 -61.13
N ALA A 114 35.72 20.92 -60.79
CA ALA A 114 35.30 22.08 -61.54
C ALA A 114 35.91 23.33 -60.91
N VAL A 115 36.79 24.02 -61.65
CA VAL A 115 37.49 25.22 -61.19
C VAL A 115 36.88 26.43 -61.87
N ASP A 116 36.28 27.34 -61.10
CA ASP A 116 35.74 28.59 -61.62
C ASP A 116 36.88 29.56 -61.97
N ARG A 117 37.17 29.68 -63.27
CA ARG A 117 38.23 30.54 -63.81
C ARG A 117 37.90 32.03 -63.73
N THR A 118 36.68 32.41 -63.34
CA THR A 118 36.38 33.81 -63.00
C THR A 118 36.84 34.19 -61.59
N ARG A 119 37.02 33.19 -60.71
CA ARG A 119 37.31 33.39 -59.29
C ARG A 119 38.72 32.99 -58.88
N THR A 120 39.37 32.08 -59.62
CA THR A 120 40.73 31.66 -59.31
C THR A 120 41.55 31.22 -60.53
N ASP A 121 42.81 31.65 -60.56
CA ASP A 121 43.80 31.29 -61.57
C ASP A 121 44.75 30.17 -61.10
N ALA A 122 44.44 29.49 -59.99
CA ALA A 122 45.32 28.46 -59.45
C ALA A 122 45.48 27.27 -60.41
N ALA A 123 46.71 26.78 -60.52
CA ALA A 123 47.05 25.61 -61.32
C ALA A 123 46.65 24.33 -60.58
N ILE A 124 45.39 23.93 -60.74
CA ILE A 124 44.86 22.66 -60.23
C ILE A 124 45.04 21.59 -61.32
N THR A 125 45.55 20.42 -60.96
CA THR A 125 45.73 19.27 -61.86
C THR A 125 45.09 17.99 -61.32
N GLY A 126 44.75 17.96 -60.03
CA GLY A 126 44.24 16.77 -59.36
C GLY A 126 44.20 16.90 -57.84
N TRP A 127 44.06 15.79 -57.13
CA TRP A 127 43.84 15.78 -55.68
C TRP A 127 45.01 16.38 -54.89
N SER A 128 46.25 16.10 -55.29
CA SER A 128 47.44 16.64 -54.63
C SER A 128 47.52 18.17 -54.72
N SER A 129 47.28 18.72 -55.92
CA SER A 129 47.29 20.18 -56.15
C SER A 129 46.21 20.92 -55.33
N LEU A 130 45.07 20.28 -55.03
CA LEU A 130 44.07 20.86 -54.14
C LEU A 130 44.62 21.06 -52.73
N ARG A 131 45.37 20.08 -52.22
CA ARG A 131 45.96 20.10 -50.88
C ARG A 131 46.89 21.30 -50.68
N GLU A 132 47.61 21.67 -51.74
CA GLU A 132 48.62 22.72 -51.74
C GLU A 132 48.05 24.11 -52.06
N SER A 133 46.86 24.17 -52.69
CA SER A 133 46.31 25.43 -53.21
C SER A 133 45.84 26.41 -52.12
N GLY A 134 45.36 25.91 -50.98
CA GLY A 134 44.78 26.72 -49.90
C GLY A 134 43.47 27.43 -50.27
N ILE A 135 42.86 27.09 -51.41
CA ILE A 135 41.61 27.68 -51.90
C ILE A 135 40.41 26.93 -51.30
N PRO A 136 39.29 27.61 -51.01
CA PRO A 136 38.08 26.93 -50.56
C PRO A 136 37.57 25.91 -51.58
N VAL A 137 37.28 24.69 -51.11
CA VAL A 137 36.78 23.58 -51.92
C VAL A 137 35.41 23.17 -51.42
N GLY A 138 34.44 23.04 -52.30
CA GLY A 138 33.09 22.60 -51.98
C GLY A 138 32.74 21.26 -52.62
N MET A 139 31.78 20.55 -52.05
CA MET A 139 31.01 19.54 -52.78
C MET A 139 29.76 20.18 -53.39
N SER A 140 29.38 19.76 -54.60
CA SER A 140 28.21 20.32 -55.31
C SER A 140 26.86 19.85 -54.78
N SER A 141 26.82 18.89 -53.85
CA SER A 141 25.59 18.35 -53.28
C SER A 141 25.83 17.77 -51.89
N PHE A 142 24.85 17.92 -51.02
CA PHE A 142 24.82 17.36 -49.67
C PHE A 142 24.21 15.94 -49.61
N SER A 143 23.77 15.36 -50.73
CA SER A 143 23.16 14.02 -50.74
C SER A 143 24.11 12.93 -50.27
N VAL A 144 23.57 11.96 -49.55
CA VAL A 144 24.31 10.79 -49.07
C VAL A 144 24.98 10.04 -50.23
N VAL A 145 24.27 9.90 -51.36
CA VAL A 145 24.79 9.18 -52.53
C VAL A 145 25.92 9.97 -53.17
N ARG A 146 25.77 11.29 -53.30
CA ARG A 146 26.78 12.18 -53.88
C ARG A 146 28.07 12.20 -53.06
N ASN A 147 27.93 12.31 -51.74
CA ASN A 147 29.05 12.16 -50.80
C ASN A 147 29.72 10.79 -50.91
N MET A 148 28.94 9.72 -51.11
CA MET A 148 29.45 8.37 -51.32
C MET A 148 30.29 8.29 -52.62
N LEU A 149 29.81 8.87 -53.72
CA LEU A 149 30.53 8.91 -55.00
C LEU A 149 31.84 9.71 -54.90
N ALA A 150 31.80 10.89 -54.28
CA ALA A 150 32.99 11.73 -54.09
C ALA A 150 34.02 11.06 -53.16
N MET A 151 33.58 10.49 -52.03
CA MET A 151 34.45 9.73 -51.13
C MET A 151 35.10 8.53 -51.81
N GLY A 152 34.35 7.82 -52.64
CA GLY A 152 34.89 6.72 -53.43
C GLY A 152 35.95 7.19 -54.41
N ALA A 153 35.67 8.23 -55.19
CA ALA A 153 36.61 8.79 -56.15
C ALA A 153 37.90 9.29 -55.47
N LEU A 154 37.77 9.98 -54.34
CA LEU A 154 38.90 10.41 -53.51
C LEU A 154 39.72 9.22 -52.99
N SER A 155 39.06 8.22 -52.42
CA SER A 155 39.76 7.06 -51.84
C SER A 155 40.58 6.31 -52.90
N TYR A 156 40.01 6.12 -54.10
CA TYR A 156 40.69 5.47 -55.22
C TYR A 156 41.73 6.37 -55.92
N GLY A 157 41.53 7.69 -55.90
CA GLY A 157 42.48 8.65 -56.45
C GLY A 157 43.71 8.86 -55.57
N LEU A 158 43.57 8.72 -54.25
CA LEU A 158 44.69 8.82 -53.30
C LEU A 158 45.51 7.52 -53.23
N ASP A 159 44.85 6.36 -53.24
CA ASP A 159 45.51 5.05 -53.38
C ASP A 159 44.68 4.11 -54.28
N GLY A 160 45.12 3.97 -55.54
CA GLY A 160 44.46 3.10 -56.51
C GLY A 160 44.64 1.59 -56.27
N LYS A 161 45.61 1.17 -55.46
CA LYS A 161 45.89 -0.25 -55.15
C LYS A 161 45.13 -0.68 -53.89
N GLU A 162 45.26 0.12 -52.84
CA GLU A 162 44.63 -0.11 -51.55
C GLU A 162 43.80 1.09 -51.09
N PRO A 163 42.69 1.42 -51.79
CA PRO A 163 41.86 2.56 -51.41
C PRO A 163 41.32 2.36 -49.98
N THR A 164 41.57 3.36 -49.14
CA THR A 164 41.07 3.40 -47.77
C THR A 164 40.20 4.63 -47.54
N LYS A 165 39.18 4.46 -46.69
CA LYS A 165 38.33 5.58 -46.27
C LYS A 165 39.12 6.61 -45.45
N GLN A 166 40.06 6.14 -44.63
CA GLN A 166 40.79 7.01 -43.70
C GLN A 166 41.64 8.03 -44.45
N ASP A 167 42.33 7.62 -45.52
CA ASP A 167 43.15 8.55 -46.31
C ASP A 167 42.30 9.66 -46.95
N ALA A 168 41.09 9.33 -47.41
CA ALA A 168 40.16 10.31 -47.94
C ALA A 168 39.62 11.26 -46.86
N LEU A 169 39.33 10.75 -45.66
CA LEU A 169 38.89 11.59 -44.53
C LEU A 169 40.00 12.51 -44.04
N ASP A 170 41.22 12.00 -43.86
CA ASP A 170 42.38 12.79 -43.44
C ASP A 170 42.70 13.87 -44.48
N PHE A 171 42.54 13.56 -45.77
CA PHE A 171 42.68 14.53 -46.86
C PHE A 171 41.64 15.65 -46.77
N LEU A 172 40.35 15.31 -46.60
CA LEU A 172 39.29 16.31 -46.47
C LEU A 172 39.40 17.12 -45.18
N GLU A 173 39.86 16.53 -44.07
CA GLU A 173 40.15 17.24 -42.83
C GLU A 173 41.29 18.24 -43.02
N GLN A 174 42.34 17.88 -43.76
CA GLN A 174 43.42 18.81 -44.11
C GLN A 174 42.89 19.98 -44.97
N LEU A 175 42.04 19.70 -45.97
CA LEU A 175 41.40 20.77 -46.76
C LEU A 175 40.53 21.69 -45.90
N TYR A 176 39.76 21.10 -44.97
CA TYR A 176 38.95 21.84 -44.02
C TYR A 176 39.81 22.80 -43.16
N ARG A 177 40.96 22.34 -42.69
CA ARG A 177 41.90 23.13 -41.88
C ARG A 177 42.67 24.20 -42.68
N ASN A 178 43.01 23.92 -43.94
CA ASN A 178 43.97 24.73 -44.72
C ASN A 178 43.35 25.78 -45.65
N GLY A 179 42.06 25.70 -45.98
CA GLY A 179 41.45 26.62 -46.95
C GLY A 179 39.93 26.75 -46.89
N GLY A 180 39.23 25.95 -46.08
CA GLY A 180 37.77 25.92 -46.00
C GLY A 180 37.20 24.88 -46.95
N PHE A 181 36.89 23.70 -46.41
CA PHE A 181 36.12 22.67 -47.13
C PHE A 181 34.65 22.77 -46.71
N GLU A 182 33.72 22.77 -47.66
CA GLU A 182 32.29 22.86 -47.38
C GLU A 182 31.50 21.75 -48.08
N LEU A 183 30.62 21.06 -47.35
CA LEU A 183 29.76 20.00 -47.91
C LEU A 183 28.67 20.52 -48.85
N ASP A 184 28.25 21.77 -48.67
CA ASP A 184 27.24 22.46 -49.49
C ASP A 184 27.83 23.77 -50.00
N GLY A 185 29.06 23.67 -50.51
CA GLY A 185 29.85 24.81 -50.93
C GLY A 185 29.58 25.19 -52.37
N ALA A 186 28.32 25.26 -52.82
CA ALA A 186 27.97 25.61 -54.20
C ALA A 186 28.58 26.96 -54.64
N ASP A 187 28.95 27.81 -53.68
CA ASP A 187 29.59 29.11 -53.87
C ASP A 187 31.12 29.09 -53.63
N THR A 188 31.75 27.92 -53.67
CA THR A 188 33.21 27.79 -53.57
C THR A 188 33.88 27.88 -54.95
N PRO A 189 35.11 28.43 -55.06
CA PRO A 189 35.81 28.54 -56.35
C PRO A 189 36.17 27.20 -57.00
N ILE A 190 36.25 26.13 -56.20
CA ILE A 190 36.58 24.78 -56.67
C ILE A 190 35.52 23.81 -56.15
N LEU A 191 34.87 23.08 -57.06
CA LEU A 191 33.82 22.12 -56.74
C LEU A 191 34.22 20.70 -57.08
N ILE A 192 34.01 19.77 -56.14
CA ILE A 192 34.03 18.33 -56.39
C ILE A 192 32.62 17.94 -56.84
N CYS A 193 32.47 17.61 -58.13
CA CYS A 193 31.18 17.37 -58.77
C CYS A 193 31.26 16.27 -59.83
N LEU A 194 30.14 16.00 -60.52
CA LEU A 194 30.14 15.14 -61.69
C LEU A 194 30.44 15.96 -62.96
N ASP A 195 31.16 15.36 -63.89
CA ASP A 195 31.59 15.99 -65.14
C ASP A 195 30.44 16.62 -65.94
N TYR A 196 29.32 15.93 -66.06
CA TYR A 196 28.16 16.45 -66.78
C TYR A 196 27.51 17.67 -66.09
N GLU A 197 27.69 17.87 -64.79
CA GLU A 197 27.16 19.04 -64.07
C GLU A 197 28.00 20.28 -64.36
N ALA A 198 29.33 20.15 -64.31
CA ALA A 198 30.23 21.23 -64.67
C ALA A 198 30.03 21.65 -66.14
N ALA A 199 29.84 20.66 -67.02
CA ALA A 199 29.49 20.92 -68.42
C ALA A 199 28.13 21.62 -68.54
N ALA A 200 27.13 21.25 -67.74
CA ALA A 200 25.83 21.92 -67.72
C ALA A 200 25.95 23.39 -67.26
N TRP A 201 26.73 23.66 -66.21
CA TRP A 201 26.98 25.04 -65.76
C TRP A 201 27.63 25.90 -66.85
N ASN A 202 28.58 25.34 -67.59
CA ASN A 202 29.20 26.01 -68.73
C ASN A 202 28.20 26.31 -69.85
N ARG A 203 27.26 25.40 -70.13
CA ARG A 203 26.17 25.65 -71.10
C ARG A 203 25.25 26.80 -70.68
N THR A 204 25.07 27.01 -69.38
CA THR A 204 24.28 28.12 -68.83
C THR A 204 25.08 29.43 -68.66
N GLY A 205 26.33 29.49 -69.15
CA GLY A 205 27.17 30.69 -69.11
C GLY A 205 28.24 30.71 -68.02
N GLY A 206 28.45 29.61 -67.30
CA GLY A 206 29.58 29.45 -66.38
C GLY A 206 30.92 29.34 -67.10
N ASN A 207 32.02 29.57 -66.37
CA ASN A 207 33.39 29.43 -66.88
C ASN A 207 34.21 28.47 -65.99
N TYR A 208 33.73 27.24 -65.89
CA TYR A 208 34.36 26.17 -65.13
C TYR A 208 35.32 25.39 -66.02
N GLU A 209 36.59 25.32 -65.64
CA GLU A 209 37.50 24.32 -66.19
C GLU A 209 37.23 22.96 -65.53
N ILE A 210 36.98 21.95 -66.35
CA ILE A 210 36.70 20.58 -65.89
C ILE A 210 38.02 19.80 -65.85
N ILE A 211 38.44 19.40 -64.65
CA ILE A 211 39.74 18.75 -64.44
C ILE A 211 39.52 17.31 -63.99
N VAL A 212 39.98 16.36 -64.81
CA VAL A 212 40.05 14.95 -64.44
C VAL A 212 41.32 14.74 -63.61
N PRO A 213 41.23 14.33 -62.33
CA PRO A 213 42.40 14.20 -61.46
C PRO A 213 43.44 13.23 -62.01
N VAL A 214 44.68 13.70 -62.16
CA VAL A 214 45.79 12.92 -62.74
C VAL A 214 46.18 11.70 -61.92
N GLU A 215 45.96 11.74 -60.60
CA GLU A 215 46.26 10.63 -59.70
C GLU A 215 45.24 9.48 -59.84
N GLY A 216 44.06 9.78 -60.37
CA GLY A 216 42.98 8.84 -60.63
C GLY A 216 41.64 9.30 -60.05
N THR A 217 40.55 8.86 -60.67
CA THR A 217 39.18 9.11 -60.18
C THR A 217 38.26 7.94 -60.55
N LEU A 218 36.98 8.00 -60.14
CA LEU A 218 35.98 7.01 -60.50
C LEU A 218 34.94 7.56 -61.48
N THR A 219 34.60 6.70 -62.45
CA THR A 219 33.43 6.87 -63.33
C THR A 219 32.37 5.86 -62.94
N TYR A 220 31.18 6.39 -62.64
CA TYR A 220 29.97 5.65 -62.32
C TYR A 220 29.05 5.60 -63.54
N ARG A 221 28.05 4.71 -63.51
CA ARG A 221 27.02 4.63 -64.55
C ARG A 221 25.66 4.98 -63.99
N VAL A 222 24.94 5.88 -64.66
CA VAL A 222 23.53 6.16 -64.42
C VAL A 222 22.70 5.34 -65.39
N GLY A 223 21.63 4.74 -64.89
CA GLY A 223 20.82 3.80 -65.65
C GLY A 223 19.47 3.51 -65.00
N LEU A 224 18.72 2.60 -65.61
CA LEU A 224 17.44 2.10 -65.09
C LEU A 224 17.60 0.76 -64.39
N LEU A 225 17.07 0.68 -63.17
CA LEU A 225 16.84 -0.56 -62.44
C LEU A 225 15.35 -0.92 -62.52
N SER A 226 15.04 -2.15 -62.91
CA SER A 226 13.66 -2.64 -63.00
C SER A 226 13.55 -4.11 -62.62
N ASP A 227 12.40 -4.51 -62.06
CA ASP A 227 12.07 -5.92 -61.83
C ASP A 227 11.48 -6.58 -63.10
N THR A 228 10.92 -5.78 -64.01
CA THR A 228 10.40 -6.20 -65.31
C THR A 228 11.36 -5.82 -66.45
N PRO A 229 11.41 -6.61 -67.54
CA PRO A 229 12.19 -6.23 -68.71
C PRO A 229 11.61 -4.95 -69.33
N LEU A 230 12.49 -4.02 -69.71
CA LEU A 230 12.13 -2.75 -70.32
C LEU A 230 12.44 -2.81 -71.81
N ILE A 231 11.57 -2.21 -72.63
CA ILE A 231 11.78 -2.03 -74.07
C ILE A 231 12.02 -0.54 -74.28
N LEU A 232 13.22 -0.20 -74.74
CA LEU A 232 13.62 1.17 -75.05
C LEU A 232 13.47 1.41 -76.54
N GLU A 233 12.87 2.53 -76.92
CA GLU A 233 12.80 2.96 -78.31
C GLU A 233 14.19 3.37 -78.84
N PRO A 234 14.48 3.13 -80.14
CA PRO A 234 15.76 3.53 -80.73
C PRO A 234 15.88 5.06 -80.79
N GLY A 235 17.11 5.58 -80.70
CA GLY A 235 17.38 7.04 -80.73
C GLY A 235 17.72 7.66 -79.36
N LEU A 236 17.76 6.84 -78.30
CA LEU A 236 18.03 7.32 -76.93
C LEU A 236 19.44 7.90 -76.80
N ASP A 237 20.45 7.29 -77.42
CA ASP A 237 21.84 7.73 -77.33
C ASP A 237 22.02 9.15 -77.91
N GLU A 238 21.42 9.44 -79.06
CA GLU A 238 21.42 10.79 -79.64
C GLU A 238 20.68 11.82 -78.76
N ALA A 239 19.58 11.40 -78.11
CA ALA A 239 18.82 12.25 -77.21
C ALA A 239 19.61 12.58 -75.93
N LEU A 240 20.30 11.60 -75.35
CA LEU A 240 21.17 11.79 -74.18
C LEU A 240 22.36 12.71 -74.50
N LEU A 241 22.99 12.52 -75.66
CA LEU A 241 24.06 13.42 -76.13
C LEU A 241 23.55 14.85 -76.36
N SER A 242 22.35 15.01 -76.92
CA SER A 242 21.71 16.31 -77.14
C SER A 242 21.31 16.99 -75.83
N ALA A 243 20.94 16.22 -74.80
CA ALA A 243 20.74 16.68 -73.43
C ALA A 243 22.06 17.02 -72.71
N GLY A 244 23.20 16.74 -73.36
CA GLY A 244 24.53 17.05 -72.86
C GLY A 244 25.01 16.08 -71.78
N LEU A 245 24.56 14.83 -71.85
CA LEU A 245 24.96 13.73 -70.97
C LEU A 245 25.92 12.78 -71.73
N PRO A 246 27.04 12.35 -71.12
CA PRO A 246 28.00 11.45 -71.76
C PRO A 246 27.52 10.00 -71.69
N LEU A 247 27.69 9.24 -72.77
CA LEU A 247 27.20 7.87 -72.88
C LEU A 247 28.10 6.87 -72.13
N ALA A 248 27.49 5.82 -71.60
CA ALA A 248 28.20 4.73 -70.93
C ALA A 248 29.19 3.98 -71.86
N GLY A 249 28.99 4.09 -73.18
CA GLY A 249 29.89 3.58 -74.23
C GLY A 249 31.16 4.43 -74.44
N GLY A 250 31.25 5.62 -73.83
CA GLY A 250 32.43 6.49 -73.86
C GLY A 250 32.33 7.71 -74.80
N GLU A 251 31.29 7.81 -75.61
CA GLU A 251 31.00 9.01 -76.41
C GLU A 251 30.55 10.17 -75.51
N ARG A 252 31.05 11.38 -75.79
CA ARG A 252 30.80 12.56 -74.97
C ARG A 252 30.37 13.76 -75.82
N PRO A 253 29.45 14.62 -75.33
CA PRO A 253 29.14 15.90 -75.95
C PRO A 253 30.36 16.84 -76.02
N PRO A 254 30.30 17.92 -76.82
CA PRO A 254 31.34 18.94 -76.81
C PRO A 254 31.42 19.67 -75.45
N GLY A 255 32.64 20.08 -75.07
CA GLY A 255 32.90 20.80 -73.81
C GLY A 255 33.37 19.94 -72.64
N PHE A 256 33.59 18.63 -72.87
CA PHE A 256 34.22 17.72 -71.92
C PHE A 256 35.74 17.62 -72.19
N PRO A 257 36.56 17.26 -71.18
CA PRO A 257 37.99 17.01 -71.36
C PRO A 257 38.30 15.88 -72.35
N ASP A 258 39.43 15.99 -73.06
CA ASP A 258 39.85 14.98 -74.04
C ASP A 258 40.41 13.70 -73.38
N ASP A 259 41.00 13.80 -72.18
CA ASP A 259 41.67 12.69 -71.51
C ASP A 259 40.92 12.24 -70.23
N TYR A 260 40.30 11.06 -70.32
CA TYR A 260 39.65 10.37 -69.21
C TYR A 260 40.39 9.09 -68.78
N ARG A 261 41.61 8.83 -69.28
CA ARG A 261 42.39 7.63 -68.92
C ARG A 261 42.60 7.45 -67.40
N PRO A 262 42.76 8.52 -66.59
CA PRO A 262 42.84 8.39 -65.13
C PRO A 262 41.53 7.94 -64.46
N ALA A 263 40.39 8.03 -65.14
CA ALA A 263 39.09 7.68 -64.60
C ALA A 263 38.82 6.17 -64.76
N ARG A 264 38.62 5.47 -63.64
CA ARG A 264 38.35 4.03 -63.60
C ARG A 264 36.85 3.77 -63.39
N THR A 265 36.27 2.89 -64.20
CA THR A 265 34.93 2.33 -63.94
C THR A 265 35.01 1.12 -63.02
N LEU A 266 34.10 1.02 -62.06
CA LEU A 266 34.06 -0.11 -61.11
C LEU A 266 33.65 -1.42 -61.80
N GLY A 267 34.42 -2.48 -61.57
CA GLY A 267 34.07 -3.84 -61.97
C GLY A 267 33.04 -4.48 -61.02
N LYS A 268 32.43 -5.60 -61.43
CA LYS A 268 31.42 -6.31 -60.61
C LYS A 268 31.93 -6.69 -59.21
N GLU A 269 33.21 -7.03 -59.09
CA GLU A 269 33.85 -7.42 -57.82
C GLU A 269 34.22 -6.22 -56.94
N ASP A 270 34.35 -5.02 -57.54
CA ASP A 270 34.77 -3.81 -56.83
C ASP A 270 33.65 -3.21 -55.97
N TYR A 271 32.38 -3.43 -56.32
CA TYR A 271 31.23 -2.81 -55.62
C TYR A 271 31.14 -3.17 -54.14
N GLY A 272 31.49 -4.41 -53.77
CA GLY A 272 31.51 -4.82 -52.35
C GLY A 272 32.54 -4.04 -51.55
N ARG A 273 33.75 -3.89 -52.11
CA ARG A 273 34.84 -3.10 -51.51
C ARG A 273 34.50 -1.62 -51.48
N PHE A 274 33.93 -1.09 -52.57
CA PHE A 274 33.46 0.29 -52.67
C PHE A 274 32.46 0.62 -51.54
N LEU A 275 31.43 -0.21 -51.35
CA LEU A 275 30.44 0.01 -50.29
C LEU A 275 31.04 -0.10 -48.89
N ALA A 276 32.06 -0.94 -48.68
CA ALA A 276 32.77 -1.01 -47.41
C ALA A 276 33.56 0.28 -47.13
N ILE A 277 34.18 0.86 -48.18
CA ILE A 277 34.95 2.11 -48.10
C ILE A 277 34.03 3.32 -47.94
N THR A 278 32.86 3.33 -48.59
CA THR A 278 32.00 4.53 -48.64
C THR A 278 30.76 4.44 -47.74
N GLY A 279 30.56 3.29 -47.09
CA GLY A 279 29.50 3.11 -46.09
C GLY A 279 29.72 4.03 -44.88
N ASP A 280 28.65 4.57 -44.31
CA ASP A 280 28.69 5.55 -43.21
C ASP A 280 29.48 6.85 -43.51
N SER A 281 29.86 7.14 -44.76
CA SER A 281 30.65 8.33 -45.12
C SER A 281 30.08 9.65 -44.59
N SER A 282 28.75 9.84 -44.62
CA SER A 282 28.13 11.05 -44.08
C SER A 282 28.33 11.21 -42.56
N ARG A 283 28.37 10.11 -41.80
CA ARG A 283 28.70 10.13 -40.36
C ARG A 283 30.16 10.47 -40.16
N ASP A 284 31.03 9.80 -40.91
CA ASP A 284 32.47 9.89 -40.73
C ASP A 284 32.98 11.29 -41.15
N LEU A 285 32.44 11.87 -42.23
CA LEU A 285 32.66 13.26 -42.63
C LEU A 285 32.28 14.24 -41.51
N ARG A 286 31.08 14.11 -40.92
CA ARG A 286 30.63 15.01 -39.84
C ARG A 286 31.56 14.98 -38.62
N ARG A 287 32.02 13.80 -38.21
CA ARG A 287 32.83 13.63 -36.99
C ARG A 287 34.31 13.90 -37.19
N GLN A 288 34.90 13.38 -38.27
CA GLN A 288 36.34 13.43 -38.49
C GLN A 288 36.77 14.69 -39.25
N VAL A 289 36.00 15.14 -40.25
CA VAL A 289 36.35 16.32 -41.04
C VAL A 289 35.83 17.60 -40.39
N PHE A 290 34.52 17.64 -40.07
CA PHE A 290 33.88 18.86 -39.56
C PHE A 290 33.87 18.97 -38.02
N HIS A 291 34.25 17.92 -37.31
CA HIS A 291 34.20 17.84 -35.84
C HIS A 291 32.85 18.23 -35.23
N THR A 292 31.75 17.92 -35.93
CA THR A 292 30.37 18.14 -35.46
C THR A 292 29.72 16.82 -35.02
N ARG A 293 28.84 16.86 -34.01
CA ARG A 293 28.11 15.68 -33.50
C ARG A 293 29.04 14.54 -33.07
N LEU A 294 30.14 14.89 -32.40
CA LEU A 294 31.18 13.96 -31.95
C LEU A 294 30.64 12.87 -31.00
N TYR A 295 29.80 13.26 -30.04
CA TYR A 295 29.31 12.40 -28.96
C TYR A 295 27.84 12.02 -29.11
N THR A 296 27.29 12.22 -30.31
CA THR A 296 25.85 12.31 -30.51
C THR A 296 25.50 11.62 -31.82
N THR A 297 24.26 11.15 -31.92
CA THR A 297 23.81 10.41 -33.11
C THR A 297 23.86 11.30 -34.34
N ALA A 298 24.62 10.90 -35.36
CA ALA A 298 24.91 11.70 -36.53
C ALA A 298 24.13 11.28 -37.78
N ASP A 299 23.66 10.03 -37.85
CA ASP A 299 22.91 9.48 -38.97
C ASP A 299 21.57 8.83 -38.54
N MET A 300 20.74 8.49 -39.52
CA MET A 300 19.43 7.85 -39.31
C MET A 300 19.58 6.53 -38.53
N ARG A 301 20.62 5.75 -38.83
CA ARG A 301 20.84 4.44 -38.20
C ARG A 301 21.16 4.57 -36.72
N GLU A 302 22.09 5.44 -36.35
CA GLU A 302 22.42 5.73 -34.95
C GLU A 302 21.22 6.33 -34.22
N HIS A 303 20.46 7.22 -34.87
CA HIS A 303 19.20 7.75 -34.33
C HIS A 303 18.20 6.63 -33.97
N ILE A 304 18.09 5.59 -34.80
CA ILE A 304 17.22 4.43 -34.54
C ILE A 304 17.79 3.56 -33.41
N LEU A 305 19.06 3.18 -33.51
CA LEU A 305 19.69 2.26 -32.58
C LEU A 305 19.78 2.85 -31.16
N SER A 306 20.11 4.13 -31.02
CA SER A 306 20.19 4.79 -29.71
C SER A 306 18.81 4.86 -29.04
N ALA A 307 17.77 5.23 -29.78
CA ALA A 307 16.40 5.31 -29.26
C ALA A 307 15.92 3.93 -28.80
N LEU A 308 16.18 2.87 -29.57
CA LEU A 308 15.83 1.49 -29.21
C LEU A 308 16.58 1.01 -27.97
N LEU A 309 17.90 1.25 -27.90
CA LEU A 309 18.73 0.83 -26.76
C LEU A 309 18.28 1.50 -25.47
N ILE A 310 18.02 2.81 -25.50
CA ILE A 310 17.57 3.56 -24.33
C ILE A 310 16.14 3.18 -23.95
N ALA A 311 15.25 2.99 -24.92
CA ALA A 311 13.89 2.50 -24.65
C ALA A 311 13.92 1.12 -23.98
N ALA A 312 14.76 0.20 -24.45
CA ALA A 312 14.95 -1.12 -23.84
C ALA A 312 15.48 -1.00 -22.40
N ALA A 313 16.47 -0.13 -22.16
CA ALA A 313 16.99 0.13 -20.82
C ALA A 313 15.91 0.68 -19.87
N ILE A 314 15.08 1.63 -20.34
CA ILE A 314 13.95 2.17 -19.55
C ILE A 314 12.91 1.10 -19.26
N LEU A 315 12.59 0.22 -20.22
CA LEU A 315 11.65 -0.88 -20.02
C LEU A 315 12.16 -1.92 -19.03
N LEU A 316 13.46 -2.24 -19.07
CA LEU A 316 14.11 -3.11 -18.10
C LEU A 316 14.08 -2.48 -16.71
N TRP A 317 14.50 -1.20 -16.61
CA TRP A 317 14.44 -0.42 -15.37
C TRP A 317 13.02 -0.40 -14.79
N LYS A 318 12.00 -0.09 -15.59
CA LYS A 318 10.59 -0.16 -15.21
C LYS A 318 10.23 -1.54 -14.65
N GLY A 319 10.67 -2.63 -15.26
CA GLY A 319 10.47 -4.00 -14.77
C GLY A 319 11.02 -4.19 -13.36
N THR A 320 12.27 -3.75 -13.13
CA THR A 320 12.91 -3.81 -11.80
C THR A 320 12.16 -2.98 -10.76
N VAL A 321 11.71 -1.78 -11.10
CA VAL A 321 10.99 -0.89 -10.18
C VAL A 321 9.61 -1.45 -9.86
N SER A 322 8.93 -2.03 -10.85
CA SER A 322 7.62 -2.67 -10.67
C SER A 322 7.68 -3.82 -9.66
N HIS A 323 8.78 -4.57 -9.65
CA HIS A 323 9.03 -5.64 -8.68
C HIS A 323 9.39 -5.12 -7.28
N ARG A 324 10.14 -4.01 -7.20
CA ARG A 324 10.56 -3.41 -5.91
C ARG A 324 9.45 -2.63 -5.19
N MET A 325 8.42 -2.19 -5.91
CA MET A 325 7.32 -1.37 -5.38
C MET A 325 6.07 -2.20 -5.04
N ILE A 326 5.65 -2.16 -3.76
CA ILE A 326 4.43 -2.82 -3.30
C ILE A 326 3.19 -1.93 -3.46
N ARG A 327 3.27 -0.65 -3.10
CA ARG A 327 2.13 0.27 -3.20
C ARG A 327 1.67 0.42 -4.65
N HIS A 328 0.47 -0.07 -4.93
CA HIS A 328 -0.06 -0.16 -6.29
C HIS A 328 -0.23 1.22 -6.95
N ASP A 329 -0.59 2.24 -6.17
CA ASP A 329 -0.85 3.60 -6.68
C ASP A 329 0.44 4.31 -7.09
N VAL A 330 1.46 4.27 -6.24
CA VAL A 330 2.82 4.79 -6.51
C VAL A 330 3.40 4.09 -7.74
N ARG A 331 3.28 2.76 -7.80
CA ARG A 331 3.77 1.96 -8.92
C ARG A 331 3.12 2.33 -10.25
N ARG A 332 1.81 2.63 -10.27
CA ARG A 332 1.10 3.05 -11.49
C ARG A 332 1.64 4.37 -12.05
N VAL A 333 1.96 5.34 -11.19
CA VAL A 333 2.51 6.63 -11.61
C VAL A 333 3.92 6.45 -12.18
N VAL A 334 4.81 5.69 -11.51
CA VAL A 334 6.17 5.45 -12.03
C VAL A 334 6.15 4.67 -13.35
N ILE A 335 5.22 3.72 -13.50
CA ILE A 335 5.00 3.04 -14.79
C ILE A 335 4.52 4.03 -15.86
N ALA A 336 3.61 4.96 -15.53
CA ALA A 336 3.16 5.98 -16.46
C ALA A 336 4.33 6.91 -16.88
N MET A 337 5.18 7.32 -15.95
CA MET A 337 6.39 8.10 -16.26
C MET A 337 7.37 7.34 -17.16
N SER A 338 7.55 6.03 -16.93
CA SER A 338 8.35 5.17 -17.80
C SER A 338 7.80 5.16 -19.23
N TRP A 339 6.48 5.07 -19.38
CA TRP A 339 5.82 5.12 -20.68
C TRP A 339 5.87 6.50 -21.33
N LEU A 340 5.84 7.59 -20.56
CA LEU A 340 6.04 8.94 -21.08
C LEU A 340 7.45 9.07 -21.69
N MET A 341 8.48 8.57 -21.01
CA MET A 341 9.86 8.60 -21.55
C MET A 341 10.01 7.75 -22.81
N VAL A 342 9.46 6.53 -22.82
CA VAL A 342 9.47 5.67 -24.04
C VAL A 342 8.66 6.31 -25.16
N GLY A 343 7.48 6.86 -24.87
CA GLY A 343 6.65 7.57 -25.85
C GLY A 343 7.37 8.77 -26.46
N TRP A 344 8.15 9.50 -25.67
CA TRP A 344 8.97 10.60 -26.16
C TRP A 344 10.07 10.12 -27.11
N LEU A 345 10.78 9.04 -26.74
CA LEU A 345 11.79 8.42 -27.61
C LEU A 345 11.19 7.90 -28.93
N LEU A 346 9.97 7.35 -28.89
CA LEU A 346 9.25 6.90 -30.08
C LEU A 346 8.81 8.06 -30.97
N LEU A 347 8.27 9.14 -30.39
CA LEU A 347 7.95 10.36 -31.14
C LEU A 347 9.20 10.95 -31.78
N ARG A 348 10.33 10.92 -31.06
CA ARG A 348 11.62 11.35 -31.56
C ARG A 348 12.09 10.48 -32.73
N LEU A 349 11.99 9.16 -32.61
CA LEU A 349 12.28 8.21 -33.69
C LEU A 349 11.45 8.52 -34.95
N PHE A 350 10.14 8.73 -34.77
CA PHE A 350 9.23 9.08 -35.87
C PHE A 350 9.59 10.42 -36.51
N LYS A 351 9.88 11.46 -35.72
CA LYS A 351 10.30 12.78 -36.24
C LYS A 351 11.51 12.67 -37.17
N TYR A 352 12.53 11.90 -36.79
CA TYR A 352 13.76 11.80 -37.59
C TYR A 352 13.58 11.03 -38.89
N GLN A 353 12.47 10.28 -39.07
CA GLN A 353 12.12 9.63 -40.33
C GLN A 353 11.41 10.56 -41.32
N LEU A 354 10.97 11.74 -40.87
CA LEU A 354 10.26 12.71 -41.70
C LEU A 354 11.23 13.69 -42.39
N PRO A 355 10.88 14.20 -43.58
CA PRO A 355 11.62 15.30 -44.22
C PRO A 355 11.72 16.52 -43.29
N GLN A 356 12.89 17.15 -43.23
CA GLN A 356 13.12 18.28 -42.32
C GLN A 356 12.24 19.50 -42.62
N GLU A 357 11.81 19.70 -43.87
CA GLU A 357 10.99 20.85 -44.24
C GLU A 357 9.49 20.64 -43.98
N GLY A 358 9.07 19.41 -43.65
CA GLY A 358 7.66 19.08 -43.50
C GLY A 358 7.01 19.68 -42.25
N THR A 359 5.77 20.18 -42.39
CA THR A 359 4.93 20.64 -41.27
C THR A 359 4.77 19.58 -40.17
N LEU A 360 4.71 18.29 -40.56
CA LEU A 360 4.64 17.17 -39.61
C LEU A 360 5.90 17.07 -38.73
N CYS A 361 7.09 17.36 -39.27
CA CYS A 361 8.34 17.36 -38.50
C CYS A 361 8.33 18.46 -37.42
N ARG A 362 7.79 19.64 -37.76
CA ARG A 362 7.59 20.75 -36.81
C ARG A 362 6.56 20.42 -35.72
N ILE A 363 5.42 19.82 -36.08
CA ILE A 363 4.41 19.36 -35.10
C ILE A 363 5.00 18.29 -34.16
N CYS A 364 5.79 17.36 -34.68
CA CYS A 364 6.47 16.35 -33.85
C CYS A 364 7.45 16.99 -32.88
N TRP A 365 8.14 18.06 -33.28
CA TRP A 365 9.01 18.84 -32.39
C TRP A 365 8.22 19.52 -31.27
N TYR A 366 7.08 20.16 -31.56
CA TYR A 366 6.18 20.67 -30.52
C TYR A 366 5.74 19.54 -29.59
N GLY A 367 5.43 18.36 -30.14
CA GLY A 367 5.06 17.15 -29.40
C GLY A 367 6.06 16.72 -28.32
N TYR A 368 7.33 17.15 -28.38
CA TYR A 368 8.30 16.88 -27.31
C TYR A 368 7.88 17.51 -25.98
N TYR A 369 7.24 18.68 -26.02
CA TYR A 369 6.78 19.39 -24.81
C TYR A 369 5.63 18.67 -24.12
N LEU A 370 4.85 17.84 -24.83
CA LEU A 370 3.85 16.96 -24.22
C LEU A 370 4.51 16.05 -23.17
N PHE A 371 5.63 15.42 -23.53
CA PHE A 371 6.34 14.49 -22.64
C PHE A 371 7.20 15.22 -21.61
N GLN A 372 7.94 16.25 -22.05
CA GLN A 372 8.83 17.00 -21.18
C GLN A 372 8.09 17.70 -20.03
N LEU A 373 6.92 18.29 -20.29
CA LEU A 373 6.12 18.95 -19.26
C LEU A 373 5.34 17.96 -18.39
N ALA A 374 5.01 16.78 -18.91
CA ALA A 374 4.32 15.75 -18.14
C ALA A 374 5.20 15.14 -17.03
N LEU A 375 6.53 15.08 -17.22
CA LEU A 375 7.44 14.46 -16.26
C LEU A 375 7.47 15.18 -14.88
N PRO A 376 7.69 16.51 -14.78
CA PRO A 376 7.61 17.24 -13.51
C PRO A 376 6.24 17.14 -12.84
N VAL A 377 5.16 17.17 -13.64
CA VAL A 377 3.78 17.08 -13.13
C VAL A 377 3.48 15.70 -12.56
N ALA A 378 3.90 14.64 -13.26
CA ALA A 378 3.79 13.27 -12.78
C ALA A 378 4.65 13.02 -11.53
N LEU A 379 5.84 13.62 -11.46
CA LEU A 379 6.68 13.58 -10.26
C LEU A 379 6.01 14.30 -9.09
N LEU A 380 5.45 15.49 -9.30
CA LEU A 380 4.72 16.22 -8.25
C LEU A 380 3.51 15.40 -7.77
N TYR A 381 2.75 14.82 -8.69
CA TYR A 381 1.62 13.94 -8.37
C TYR A 381 2.03 12.71 -7.54
N LEU A 382 3.18 12.11 -7.89
CA LEU A 382 3.77 11.02 -7.12
C LEU A 382 4.04 11.45 -5.68
N THR A 383 4.57 12.66 -5.47
CA THR A 383 4.81 13.18 -4.12
C THR A 383 3.53 13.38 -3.32
N GLU A 384 2.45 13.84 -3.94
CA GLU A 384 1.15 14.00 -3.27
C GLU A 384 0.53 12.67 -2.85
N ILE A 385 0.63 11.63 -3.69
CA ILE A 385 0.14 10.27 -3.37
C ILE A 385 0.93 9.67 -2.20
N LEU A 386 2.22 9.97 -2.10
CA LEU A 386 3.06 9.45 -1.03
C LEU A 386 2.57 9.87 0.36
N ASP A 387 1.89 11.02 0.49
CA ASP A 387 1.36 11.52 1.78
C ASP A 387 0.07 10.87 2.23
N ARG A 388 -0.67 10.22 1.31
CA ARG A 388 -1.99 9.67 1.60
C ARG A 388 -1.92 8.21 2.00
N ALA A 389 -2.86 7.78 2.84
CA ALA A 389 -3.00 6.37 3.20
C ALA A 389 -3.41 5.55 1.96
N GLU A 390 -2.93 4.31 1.87
CA GLU A 390 -3.24 3.43 0.75
C GLU A 390 -4.75 3.16 0.69
N GLY A 391 -5.41 3.54 -0.41
CA GLY A 391 -6.86 3.42 -0.58
C GLY A 391 -7.68 4.68 -0.25
N GLU A 392 -7.09 5.76 0.24
CA GLU A 392 -7.78 7.06 0.29
C GLU A 392 -8.15 7.51 -1.12
N LYS A 393 -9.39 7.99 -1.28
CA LYS A 393 -9.95 8.35 -2.59
C LYS A 393 -8.95 9.23 -3.36
N ARG A 394 -8.65 8.75 -4.57
CA ARG A 394 -7.73 9.37 -5.54
C ARG A 394 -7.97 10.87 -5.64
N LEU A 395 -6.89 11.64 -5.81
CA LEU A 395 -6.94 12.92 -6.54
C LEU A 395 -7.34 12.62 -8.00
N VAL A 396 -8.63 12.35 -8.22
CA VAL A 396 -9.32 12.54 -9.51
C VAL A 396 -10.37 13.62 -9.29
N HIS A 397 -9.96 14.76 -8.77
CA HIS A 397 -10.73 15.96 -9.02
C HIS A 397 -10.23 16.50 -10.37
N PRO A 398 -11.12 16.79 -11.34
CA PRO A 398 -10.76 17.40 -12.63
C PRO A 398 -10.15 18.81 -12.53
N LEU A 399 -9.77 19.24 -11.32
CA LEU A 399 -9.28 20.57 -10.95
C LEU A 399 -7.96 20.51 -10.17
N TRP A 400 -7.10 19.48 -10.37
CA TRP A 400 -5.75 19.55 -9.79
C TRP A 400 -4.97 20.65 -10.54
N PRO A 401 -4.65 21.80 -9.89
CA PRO A 401 -4.17 22.98 -10.61
C PRO A 401 -2.92 22.73 -11.46
N PRO A 402 -1.92 21.92 -11.01
CA PRO A 402 -0.77 21.58 -11.85
C PRO A 402 -1.12 20.86 -13.15
N PHE A 403 -2.16 20.01 -13.14
CA PHE A 403 -2.63 19.33 -14.36
C PHE A 403 -3.30 20.29 -15.33
N ALA A 404 -4.10 21.24 -14.82
CA ALA A 404 -4.68 22.29 -15.68
C ALA A 404 -3.59 23.14 -16.33
N VAL A 405 -2.61 23.62 -15.54
CA VAL A 405 -1.47 24.39 -16.05
C VAL A 405 -0.68 23.60 -17.10
N TYR A 406 -0.48 22.30 -16.89
CA TYR A 406 0.13 21.40 -17.87
C TYR A 406 -0.65 21.37 -19.19
N VAL A 407 -1.97 21.15 -19.15
CA VAL A 407 -2.81 21.10 -20.35
C VAL A 407 -2.77 22.43 -21.10
N PHE A 408 -2.90 23.57 -20.40
CA PHE A 408 -2.79 24.89 -21.02
C PHE A 408 -1.41 25.15 -21.62
N SER A 409 -0.33 24.72 -20.95
CA SER A 409 1.04 24.87 -21.44
C SER A 409 1.27 24.05 -22.72
N VAL A 410 0.77 22.81 -22.75
CA VAL A 410 0.85 21.96 -23.95
C VAL A 410 0.06 22.58 -25.10
N LEU A 411 -1.17 23.04 -24.85
CA LEU A 411 -1.99 23.70 -25.87
C LEU A 411 -1.28 24.94 -26.44
N LEU A 412 -0.72 25.79 -25.58
CA LEU A 412 0.05 26.98 -26.00
C LEU A 412 1.24 26.63 -26.89
N VAL A 413 1.92 25.50 -26.65
CA VAL A 413 3.03 25.06 -27.51
C VAL A 413 2.51 24.48 -28.82
N MET A 414 1.47 23.65 -28.79
CA MET A 414 0.88 23.07 -30.01
C MET A 414 0.28 24.13 -30.93
N THR A 415 -0.30 25.20 -30.38
CA THR A 415 -0.89 26.29 -31.17
C THR A 415 0.10 27.35 -31.58
N ASN A 416 1.42 27.13 -31.41
CA ASN A 416 2.42 28.15 -31.64
C ASN A 416 2.37 28.75 -33.04
N ASP A 417 2.00 27.99 -34.08
CA ASP A 417 1.89 28.50 -35.45
C ASP A 417 0.82 29.61 -35.58
N LEU A 418 -0.16 29.69 -34.66
CA LEU A 418 -1.21 30.73 -34.67
C LEU A 418 -0.76 32.06 -34.04
N HIS A 419 0.11 32.02 -33.02
CA HIS A 419 0.40 33.19 -32.18
C HIS A 419 1.89 33.50 -32.02
N GLN A 420 2.77 32.55 -32.34
CA GLN A 420 4.24 32.66 -32.27
C GLN A 420 4.78 33.20 -30.93
N LEU A 421 4.07 32.92 -29.83
CA LEU A 421 4.45 33.39 -28.48
C LEU A 421 5.50 32.51 -27.82
N VAL A 422 5.62 31.24 -28.24
CA VAL A 422 6.59 30.29 -27.70
C VAL A 422 7.85 30.29 -28.56
N PHE A 423 7.70 30.07 -29.87
CA PHE A 423 8.79 30.14 -30.83
C PHE A 423 8.47 31.20 -31.88
N CYS A 424 9.33 32.21 -31.98
CA CYS A 424 9.26 33.24 -33.00
C CYS A 424 10.19 32.84 -34.15
N PHE A 425 9.62 32.63 -35.34
CA PHE A 425 10.37 32.24 -36.53
C PHE A 425 10.85 33.48 -37.29
N THR A 426 12.09 33.45 -37.79
CA THR A 426 12.59 34.52 -38.66
C THR A 426 12.05 34.35 -40.08
N PRO A 427 11.51 35.40 -40.72
CA PRO A 427 11.05 35.34 -42.11
C PRO A 427 12.20 34.92 -43.04
N GLY A 428 11.98 33.88 -43.87
CA GLY A 428 12.96 33.40 -44.85
C GLY A 428 14.10 32.51 -44.31
N GLY A 429 14.15 32.26 -42.99
CA GLY A 429 15.12 31.35 -42.37
C GLY A 429 14.58 29.93 -42.17
N SER A 430 15.47 28.98 -41.87
CA SER A 430 15.04 27.60 -41.59
C SER A 430 14.42 27.53 -40.19
N TRP A 431 13.22 26.96 -40.06
CA TRP A 431 12.56 26.88 -38.75
C TRP A 431 13.35 26.02 -37.74
N ALA A 432 14.25 25.16 -38.21
CA ALA A 432 15.05 24.24 -37.39
C ALA A 432 16.22 24.95 -36.67
N SER A 433 16.84 25.96 -37.28
CA SER A 433 17.98 26.69 -36.71
C SER A 433 17.63 28.14 -36.29
N ASP A 434 16.71 28.77 -37.02
CA ASP A 434 16.53 30.22 -37.02
C ASP A 434 15.22 30.59 -36.30
N TYR A 435 15.20 30.31 -35.00
CA TYR A 435 14.10 30.67 -34.12
C TYR A 435 14.58 31.31 -32.82
N ARG A 436 13.73 32.17 -32.26
CA ARG A 436 13.95 32.82 -30.95
C ARG A 436 12.90 32.36 -29.95
N TYR A 437 13.29 32.25 -28.68
CA TYR A 437 12.39 31.92 -27.58
C TYR A 437 11.56 33.16 -27.19
N GLY A 438 10.24 33.08 -27.39
CA GLY A 438 9.29 34.13 -27.03
C GLY A 438 8.91 34.13 -25.53
N PRO A 439 8.09 35.09 -25.08
CA PRO A 439 7.67 35.18 -23.67
C PRO A 439 6.86 33.97 -23.20
N GLY A 440 6.04 33.37 -24.08
CA GLY A 440 5.25 32.17 -23.76
C GLY A 440 6.12 30.98 -23.40
N TYR A 441 7.28 30.83 -24.04
CA TYR A 441 8.25 29.77 -23.72
C TYR A 441 8.75 29.90 -22.27
N TRP A 442 9.14 31.11 -21.86
CA TRP A 442 9.65 31.37 -20.53
C TRP A 442 8.60 31.15 -19.44
N ILE A 443 7.34 31.50 -19.71
CA ILE A 443 6.22 31.22 -18.80
C ILE A 443 6.04 29.70 -18.60
N VAL A 444 6.02 28.93 -19.68
CA VAL A 444 5.88 27.46 -19.63
C VAL A 444 7.05 26.82 -18.88
N MET A 445 8.28 27.26 -19.16
CA MET A 445 9.47 26.76 -18.44
C MET A 445 9.46 27.15 -16.96
N ALA A 446 8.99 28.34 -16.60
CA ALA A 446 8.87 28.78 -15.21
C ALA A 446 7.89 27.89 -14.42
N PHE A 447 6.72 27.55 -14.98
CA PHE A 447 5.79 26.62 -14.35
C PHE A 447 6.37 25.20 -14.24
N ALA A 448 7.03 24.71 -15.28
CA ALA A 448 7.69 23.40 -15.24
C ALA A 448 8.78 23.33 -14.14
N LEU A 449 9.58 24.40 -14.02
CA LEU A 449 10.59 24.53 -12.98
C LEU A 449 9.96 24.60 -11.59
N LEU A 450 8.89 25.36 -11.42
CA LEU A 450 8.13 25.45 -10.16
C LEU A 450 7.63 24.07 -9.71
N PHE A 451 7.06 23.27 -10.63
CA PHE A 451 6.59 21.91 -10.32
C PHE A 451 7.73 20.98 -9.96
N LEU A 452 8.87 21.06 -10.65
CA LEU A 452 10.05 20.28 -10.34
C LEU A 452 10.61 20.62 -8.94
N ILE A 453 10.76 21.92 -8.63
CA ILE A 453 11.24 22.39 -7.32
C ILE A 453 10.28 21.96 -6.22
N SER A 454 8.97 22.11 -6.42
CA SER A 454 7.95 21.71 -5.45
C SER A 454 7.98 20.21 -5.17
N ALA A 455 8.12 19.39 -6.22
CA ALA A 455 8.22 17.94 -6.09
C ALA A 455 9.51 17.53 -5.36
N LEU A 456 10.64 18.16 -5.69
CA LEU A 456 11.92 17.91 -5.04
C LEU A 456 11.88 18.32 -3.55
N TRP A 457 11.31 19.48 -3.24
CA TRP A 457 11.10 19.94 -1.87
C TRP A 457 10.25 18.95 -1.07
N ASN A 458 9.13 18.49 -1.65
CA ASN A 458 8.26 17.49 -1.04
C ASN A 458 9.01 16.18 -0.77
N LEU A 459 9.81 15.68 -1.73
CA LEU A 459 10.62 14.47 -1.54
C LEU A 459 11.65 14.64 -0.42
N LEU A 460 12.38 15.75 -0.38
CA LEU A 460 13.43 16.00 0.61
C LEU A 460 12.86 16.21 2.01
N ARG A 461 11.74 16.93 2.15
CA ARG A 461 11.04 17.12 3.41
C ARG A 461 10.60 15.78 4.01
N LYS A 462 10.06 14.89 3.17
CA LYS A 462 9.57 13.56 3.58
C LYS A 462 10.74 12.60 3.88
N GLY A 463 11.80 12.71 3.10
CA GLY A 463 13.03 11.96 3.26
C GLY A 463 13.92 12.34 4.44
N HIS A 464 13.53 13.34 5.26
CA HIS A 464 14.35 13.83 6.36
C HIS A 464 14.59 12.78 7.46
N ARG A 465 13.72 11.77 7.57
CA ARG A 465 13.89 10.62 8.46
C ARG A 465 14.85 9.55 7.92
N SER A 466 15.29 9.64 6.67
CA SER A 466 16.26 8.71 6.09
C SER A 466 17.64 8.95 6.71
N PRO A 467 18.27 7.95 7.35
CA PRO A 467 19.53 8.11 8.07
C PRO A 467 20.73 8.40 7.15
N SER A 468 20.62 8.17 5.83
CA SER A 468 21.75 8.32 4.91
C SER A 468 21.83 9.74 4.31
N ARG A 469 22.94 10.45 4.56
CA ARG A 469 23.24 11.74 3.89
C ARG A 469 23.43 11.57 2.38
N ARG A 470 24.05 10.45 1.95
CA ARG A 470 24.25 10.11 0.52
C ARG A 470 22.92 9.94 -0.24
N GLY A 471 21.88 9.42 0.42
CA GLY A 471 20.54 9.25 -0.17
C GLY A 471 19.81 10.56 -0.48
N ARG A 472 20.25 11.70 0.07
CA ARG A 472 19.70 13.03 -0.22
C ARG A 472 20.51 13.79 -1.28
N ILE A 473 21.83 13.63 -1.28
CA ILE A 473 22.74 14.36 -2.18
C ILE A 473 22.64 13.83 -3.62
N LEU A 474 22.49 12.51 -3.81
CA LEU A 474 22.51 11.91 -5.15
C LEU A 474 21.33 12.35 -6.04
N PRO A 475 20.06 12.38 -5.56
CA PRO A 475 18.95 12.96 -6.33
C PRO A 475 19.15 14.44 -6.66
N LEU A 476 19.71 15.22 -5.73
CA LEU A 476 20.02 16.64 -5.95
C LEU A 476 21.06 16.81 -7.06
N LEU A 477 22.09 15.96 -7.08
CA LEU A 477 23.13 15.98 -8.09
C LEU A 477 22.58 15.70 -9.49
N PHE A 478 21.75 14.67 -9.65
CA PHE A 478 21.14 14.37 -10.96
C PHE A 478 20.12 15.43 -11.40
N CYS A 479 19.36 16.01 -10.47
CA CYS A 479 18.45 17.12 -10.76
C CYS A 479 19.21 18.38 -11.17
N ALA A 480 20.29 18.73 -10.46
CA ALA A 480 21.17 19.84 -10.82
C ALA A 480 21.84 19.61 -12.18
N GLY A 481 22.34 18.40 -12.44
CA GLY A 481 22.89 18.02 -13.74
C GLY A 481 21.88 18.19 -14.88
N LEU A 482 20.62 17.80 -14.66
CA LEU A 482 19.52 18.03 -15.62
C LEU A 482 19.29 19.52 -15.89
N LEU A 483 19.24 20.35 -14.85
CA LEU A 483 19.03 21.80 -15.00
C LEU A 483 20.20 22.49 -15.72
N VAL A 484 21.43 22.13 -15.38
CA VAL A 484 22.65 22.63 -16.04
C VAL A 484 22.64 22.23 -17.52
N TYR A 485 22.30 20.98 -17.83
CA TYR A 485 22.19 20.50 -19.20
C TYR A 485 21.14 21.27 -20.01
N LEU A 486 19.94 21.46 -19.46
CA LEU A 486 18.87 22.23 -20.11
C LEU A 486 19.28 23.69 -20.33
N ALA A 487 19.93 24.32 -19.36
CA ALA A 487 20.44 25.69 -19.50
C ALA A 487 21.52 25.79 -20.59
N ALA A 488 22.44 24.83 -20.65
CA ALA A 488 23.47 24.76 -21.69
C ALA A 488 22.87 24.57 -23.08
N TYR A 489 21.81 23.76 -23.20
CA TYR A 489 21.07 23.56 -24.44
C TYR A 489 20.38 24.84 -24.92
N ILE A 490 19.68 25.56 -24.02
CA ILE A 490 19.01 26.84 -24.34
C ILE A 490 20.01 27.91 -24.76
N ARG A 491 21.20 27.94 -24.15
CA ARG A 491 22.29 28.87 -24.52
C ARG A 491 23.07 28.46 -25.77
N ARG A 492 22.66 27.38 -26.46
CA ARG A 492 23.31 26.84 -27.66
C ARG A 492 24.82 26.56 -27.47
N ILE A 493 25.21 26.08 -26.28
CA ILE A 493 26.60 25.66 -26.03
C ILE A 493 26.89 24.42 -26.89
N PRO A 494 27.95 24.37 -27.71
CA PRO A 494 28.17 23.32 -28.71
C PRO A 494 28.02 21.89 -28.17
N LEU A 495 28.63 21.61 -27.02
CA LEU A 495 28.58 20.29 -26.38
C LEU A 495 27.15 19.82 -26.05
N ALA A 496 26.30 20.73 -25.58
CA ALA A 496 24.92 20.41 -25.21
C ALA A 496 23.98 20.49 -26.41
N TRP A 497 24.16 21.50 -27.28
CA TRP A 497 23.32 21.74 -28.45
C TRP A 497 23.43 20.62 -29.49
N GLU A 498 24.64 20.09 -29.71
CA GLU A 498 24.85 18.98 -30.63
C GLU A 498 24.33 17.64 -30.07
N SER A 499 24.14 17.58 -28.75
CA SER A 499 23.69 16.38 -28.05
C SER A 499 22.18 16.16 -28.14
N ASP A 500 21.77 14.89 -28.07
CA ASP A 500 20.36 14.54 -28.14
C ASP A 500 19.65 14.87 -26.82
N LEU A 501 18.85 15.94 -26.87
CA LEU A 501 18.05 16.43 -25.74
C LEU A 501 17.18 15.32 -25.13
N THR A 502 16.45 14.58 -25.96
CA THR A 502 15.48 13.57 -25.50
C THR A 502 16.20 12.44 -24.79
N VAL A 503 17.27 11.91 -25.38
CA VAL A 503 18.06 10.81 -24.79
C VAL A 503 18.67 11.23 -23.46
N ASN A 504 19.34 12.39 -23.40
CA ASN A 504 20.01 12.85 -22.19
C ASN A 504 19.03 13.16 -21.06
N VAL A 505 17.89 13.79 -21.36
CA VAL A 505 16.84 14.04 -20.35
C VAL A 505 16.27 12.73 -19.84
N CYS A 506 16.00 11.74 -20.70
CA CYS A 506 15.52 10.43 -20.27
C CYS A 506 16.52 9.70 -19.38
N ILE A 507 17.81 9.68 -19.73
CA ILE A 507 18.87 9.04 -18.93
C ILE A 507 18.98 9.72 -17.56
N LEU A 508 19.12 11.04 -17.52
CA LEU A 508 19.21 11.80 -16.26
C LEU A 508 17.95 11.65 -15.40
N SER A 509 16.78 11.55 -16.03
CA SER A 509 15.52 11.30 -15.31
C SER A 509 15.50 9.90 -14.68
N VAL A 510 15.92 8.86 -15.40
CA VAL A 510 16.01 7.50 -14.84
C VAL A 510 17.02 7.44 -13.70
N LEU A 511 18.19 8.05 -13.87
CA LEU A 511 19.22 8.13 -12.82
C LEU A 511 18.72 8.90 -11.59
N PHE A 512 18.03 10.02 -11.81
CA PHE A 512 17.36 10.76 -10.74
C PHE A 512 16.36 9.86 -10.00
N PHE A 513 15.47 9.16 -10.71
CA PHE A 513 14.50 8.27 -10.09
C PHE A 513 15.17 7.14 -9.33
N GLU A 514 16.16 6.46 -9.92
CA GLU A 514 16.90 5.39 -9.24
C GLU A 514 17.60 5.90 -7.98
N ALA A 515 18.19 7.10 -8.02
CA ALA A 515 18.77 7.75 -6.85
C ALA A 515 17.73 8.03 -5.75
N VAL A 516 16.51 8.47 -6.14
CA VAL A 516 15.40 8.70 -5.21
C VAL A 516 14.93 7.39 -4.56
N LEU A 517 14.85 6.30 -5.32
CA LEU A 517 14.49 4.96 -4.81
C LEU A 517 15.58 4.40 -3.88
N HIS A 518 16.85 4.45 -4.31
CA HIS A 518 17.98 3.97 -3.52
C HIS A 518 18.20 4.81 -2.25
N GLY A 519 17.93 6.11 -2.30
CA GLY A 519 17.99 7.01 -1.15
C GLY A 519 16.86 6.80 -0.12
N GLY A 520 15.86 5.98 -0.45
CA GLY A 520 14.69 5.72 0.40
C GLY A 520 13.74 6.91 0.52
N LEU A 521 13.85 7.90 -0.39
CA LEU A 521 12.92 9.04 -0.46
C LEU A 521 11.52 8.58 -0.89
N ILE A 522 11.47 7.55 -1.73
CA ILE A 522 10.26 6.80 -2.06
C ILE A 522 10.42 5.41 -1.44
N PRO A 523 9.43 4.92 -0.66
CA PRO A 523 9.52 3.63 0.00
C PRO A 523 9.53 2.50 -1.04
N VAL A 524 10.61 1.74 -1.04
CA VAL A 524 10.81 0.54 -1.86
C VAL A 524 11.19 -0.62 -0.95
N ASN A 525 10.68 -1.81 -1.24
CA ASN A 525 10.85 -2.96 -0.36
C ASN A 525 12.13 -3.73 -0.68
N ILE A 526 13.26 -3.12 -0.36
CA ILE A 526 14.59 -3.72 -0.57
C ILE A 526 15.14 -4.36 0.71
N GLN A 527 14.53 -4.10 1.87
CA GLN A 527 15.10 -4.45 3.18
C GLN A 527 14.34 -5.56 3.93
N TYR A 528 13.53 -6.38 3.25
CA TYR A 528 12.82 -7.50 3.91
C TYR A 528 13.74 -8.43 4.69
N GLN A 529 14.93 -8.73 4.18
CA GLN A 529 15.93 -9.53 4.91
C GLN A 529 16.33 -8.88 6.23
N ARG A 530 16.59 -7.57 6.25
CA ARG A 530 16.94 -6.85 7.48
C ARG A 530 15.77 -6.76 8.45
N LEU A 531 14.56 -6.56 7.92
CA LEU A 531 13.34 -6.55 8.71
C LEU A 531 13.11 -7.91 9.39
N PHE A 532 13.19 -9.02 8.65
CA PHE A 532 13.08 -10.37 9.21
C PHE A 532 14.22 -10.67 10.19
N ALA A 533 15.46 -10.29 9.86
CA ALA A 533 16.61 -10.47 10.74
C ALA A 533 16.50 -9.69 12.07
N SER A 534 15.73 -8.60 12.10
CA SER A 534 15.53 -7.76 13.30
C SER A 534 14.15 -7.93 13.92
N ALA A 535 13.29 -8.78 13.35
CA ALA A 535 11.92 -8.94 13.80
C ALA A 535 11.89 -9.71 15.13
N PRO A 536 11.24 -9.19 16.18
CA PRO A 536 11.09 -9.89 17.46
C PRO A 536 10.08 -11.05 17.39
N ILE A 537 9.32 -11.14 16.30
CA ILE A 537 8.33 -12.19 16.05
C ILE A 537 8.96 -13.37 15.33
N ASN A 538 8.53 -14.58 15.67
CA ASN A 538 8.96 -15.81 15.02
C ASN A 538 8.18 -16.01 13.72
N LEU A 539 8.65 -15.46 12.60
CA LEU A 539 7.96 -15.45 11.31
C LEU A 539 8.83 -16.11 10.23
N THR A 540 8.24 -16.96 9.41
CA THR A 540 8.90 -17.64 8.29
C THR A 540 8.03 -17.57 7.05
N LEU A 541 8.62 -17.16 5.92
CA LEU A 541 8.00 -17.20 4.61
C LEU A 541 8.44 -18.45 3.87
N LEU A 542 7.47 -19.23 3.41
CA LEU A 542 7.65 -20.46 2.66
C LEU A 542 7.18 -20.25 1.21
N ASP A 543 7.88 -20.86 0.26
CA ASP A 543 7.44 -20.95 -1.14
C ASP A 543 6.33 -22.01 -1.34
N GLU A 544 5.88 -22.21 -2.58
CA GLU A 544 4.89 -23.23 -2.94
C GLU A 544 5.36 -24.67 -2.71
N ASP A 545 6.68 -24.89 -2.64
CA ASP A 545 7.31 -26.19 -2.41
C ASP A 545 7.63 -26.45 -0.93
N GLY A 546 7.35 -25.47 -0.05
CA GLY A 546 7.60 -25.53 1.39
C GLY A 546 9.05 -25.22 1.78
N ARG A 547 9.85 -24.62 0.90
CA ARG A 547 11.21 -24.15 1.20
C ARG A 547 11.16 -22.76 1.83
N THR A 548 12.06 -22.54 2.79
CA THR A 548 12.16 -21.25 3.48
C THR A 548 12.83 -20.20 2.60
N VAL A 549 12.12 -19.11 2.33
CA VAL A 549 12.63 -17.95 1.57
C VAL A 549 13.20 -16.89 2.52
N LEU A 550 12.49 -16.59 3.60
CA LEU A 550 12.90 -15.65 4.65
C LEU A 550 12.46 -16.19 6.02
N SER A 551 13.28 -16.02 7.04
CA SER A 551 12.97 -16.45 8.41
C SER A 551 13.58 -15.46 9.40
N SER A 552 12.86 -15.17 10.49
CA SER A 552 13.40 -14.39 11.59
C SER A 552 14.31 -15.24 12.49
N PRO A 553 15.27 -14.65 13.22
CA PRO A 553 16.25 -15.41 13.99
C PRO A 553 15.64 -16.33 15.05
N GLY A 554 14.50 -15.94 15.64
CA GLY A 554 13.80 -16.74 16.64
C GLY A 554 12.91 -17.85 16.06
N ALA A 555 12.65 -17.85 14.76
CA ALA A 555 11.77 -18.83 14.14
C ALA A 555 12.50 -20.17 13.94
N ARG A 556 11.93 -21.24 14.50
CA ARG A 556 12.46 -22.59 14.31
C ARG A 556 12.17 -23.11 12.89
N PRO A 557 13.05 -23.93 12.29
CA PRO A 557 12.81 -24.50 10.97
C PRO A 557 11.50 -25.29 10.90
N ILE A 558 10.76 -25.13 9.81
CA ILE A 558 9.51 -25.84 9.54
C ILE A 558 9.84 -27.08 8.72
N SER A 559 9.47 -28.26 9.23
CA SER A 559 9.67 -29.53 8.52
C SER A 559 8.61 -29.73 7.43
N ARG A 560 8.93 -30.55 6.43
CA ARG A 560 8.04 -30.81 5.29
C ARG A 560 6.68 -31.41 5.71
N SER A 561 6.66 -32.22 6.77
CA SER A 561 5.42 -32.82 7.31
C SER A 561 4.53 -31.81 8.06
N VAL A 562 5.12 -30.78 8.67
CA VAL A 562 4.39 -29.67 9.28
C VAL A 562 3.81 -28.77 8.18
N TRP A 563 4.60 -28.46 7.16
CA TRP A 563 4.15 -27.68 6.01
C TRP A 563 2.96 -28.34 5.28
N GLN A 564 3.00 -29.66 5.05
CA GLN A 564 1.87 -30.39 4.44
C GLN A 564 0.58 -30.28 5.26
N ARG A 565 0.69 -30.34 6.59
CA ARG A 565 -0.46 -30.20 7.50
C ARG A 565 -1.02 -28.77 7.50
N LEU A 566 -0.16 -27.76 7.55
CA LEU A 566 -0.55 -26.35 7.42
C LEU A 566 -1.21 -26.06 6.06
N ARG A 567 -0.74 -26.70 4.98
CA ARG A 567 -1.35 -26.56 3.65
C ARG A 567 -2.75 -27.20 3.57
N ALA A 568 -2.97 -28.31 4.27
CA ALA A 568 -4.25 -29.01 4.29
C ALA A 568 -5.32 -28.22 5.05
N ASP A 569 -4.94 -27.55 6.14
CA ASP A 569 -5.83 -26.69 6.93
C ASP A 569 -5.12 -25.39 7.33
N ILE A 570 -5.21 -24.38 6.46
CA ILE A 570 -4.52 -23.08 6.64
C ILE A 570 -5.22 -22.19 7.68
N GLN A 571 -6.52 -22.43 7.94
CA GLN A 571 -7.34 -21.58 8.80
C GLN A 571 -7.16 -21.93 10.27
N GLN A 572 -6.84 -23.19 10.58
CA GLN A 572 -6.65 -23.63 11.95
C GLN A 572 -5.19 -23.59 12.40
N PRO A 573 -4.92 -23.05 13.60
CA PRO A 573 -3.58 -23.05 14.13
C PRO A 573 -3.14 -24.45 14.54
N LEU A 574 -1.98 -24.87 14.03
CA LEU A 574 -1.42 -26.20 14.26
C LEU A 574 -0.54 -26.18 15.50
N LEU A 575 -0.89 -26.98 16.51
CA LEU A 575 -0.03 -27.18 17.67
C LEU A 575 1.21 -28.00 17.26
N ARG A 576 2.41 -27.46 17.48
CA ARG A 576 3.67 -28.19 17.26
C ARG A 576 4.02 -29.05 18.47
N ASP A 577 4.00 -28.40 19.63
CA ASP A 577 4.28 -28.95 20.95
C ASP A 577 3.38 -28.26 21.98
N ARG A 578 3.51 -28.60 23.27
CA ARG A 578 2.66 -28.03 24.34
C ARG A 578 2.73 -26.51 24.39
N ASP A 579 3.88 -25.93 24.05
CA ASP A 579 4.21 -24.53 24.28
C ASP A 579 4.35 -23.73 22.98
N THR A 580 4.19 -24.34 21.80
CA THR A 580 4.42 -23.67 20.51
C THR A 580 3.28 -23.97 19.55
N GLN A 581 2.65 -22.91 19.06
CA GLN A 581 1.57 -22.98 18.09
C GLN A 581 1.98 -22.32 16.77
N PHE A 582 1.66 -22.95 15.64
CA PHE A 582 1.87 -22.40 14.31
C PHE A 582 0.58 -21.85 13.75
N HIS A 583 0.66 -20.68 13.15
CA HIS A 583 -0.41 -20.08 12.37
C HIS A 583 0.09 -19.80 10.96
N ALA A 584 -0.77 -19.99 9.97
CA ALA A 584 -0.41 -19.80 8.56
C ALA A 584 -1.40 -18.90 7.83
N VAL A 585 -0.89 -18.07 6.92
CA VAL A 585 -1.70 -17.27 5.99
C VAL A 585 -1.18 -17.47 4.57
N PRO A 586 -2.06 -17.68 3.58
CA PRO A 586 -1.67 -17.83 2.19
C PRO A 586 -1.15 -16.50 1.62
N VAL A 587 -0.08 -16.58 0.82
CA VAL A 587 0.49 -15.47 0.05
C VAL A 587 0.51 -15.89 -1.43
N ARG A 588 0.56 -14.92 -2.36
CA ARG A 588 0.43 -15.15 -3.82
C ARG A 588 1.29 -16.26 -4.44
N SER A 589 2.35 -16.71 -3.78
CA SER A 589 3.26 -17.77 -4.25
C SER A 589 3.83 -18.60 -3.09
N GLY A 590 3.02 -18.84 -2.04
CA GLY A 590 3.46 -19.58 -0.86
C GLY A 590 2.61 -19.30 0.37
N MET A 591 3.23 -19.32 1.55
CA MET A 591 2.56 -19.02 2.82
C MET A 591 3.49 -18.31 3.81
N ALA A 592 2.91 -17.46 4.64
CA ALA A 592 3.57 -16.89 5.81
C ALA A 592 3.16 -17.70 7.04
N VAL A 593 4.14 -18.19 7.79
CA VAL A 593 3.92 -18.99 9.01
C VAL A 593 4.55 -18.26 10.19
N TRP A 594 3.78 -17.96 11.22
CA TRP A 594 4.33 -17.45 12.49
C TRP A 594 4.15 -18.45 13.63
N GLN A 595 5.06 -18.38 14.59
CA GLN A 595 5.15 -19.28 15.74
C GLN A 595 4.85 -18.49 17.00
N GLU A 596 3.82 -18.89 17.72
CA GLU A 596 3.39 -18.30 18.97
C GLU A 596 3.87 -19.15 20.13
N ASP A 597 4.52 -18.52 21.12
CA ASP A 597 5.01 -19.17 22.33
C ASP A 597 3.95 -19.06 23.43
N LEU A 598 3.38 -20.20 23.80
CA LEU A 598 2.36 -20.39 24.83
C LEU A 598 2.95 -20.79 26.19
N SER A 599 4.28 -20.87 26.33
CA SER A 599 4.94 -21.33 27.57
C SER A 599 4.55 -20.50 28.79
N GLN A 600 4.48 -19.17 28.67
CA GLN A 600 4.04 -18.29 29.76
C GLN A 600 2.57 -18.54 30.13
N LEU A 601 1.71 -18.70 29.12
CA LEU A 601 0.29 -18.94 29.29
C LEU A 601 0.03 -20.29 29.99
N ASN A 602 0.77 -21.32 29.60
CA ASN A 602 0.73 -22.64 30.22
C ASN A 602 1.28 -22.64 31.66
N ARG A 603 2.33 -21.86 31.95
CA ARG A 603 2.83 -21.68 33.32
C ARG A 603 1.79 -21.02 34.21
N LEU A 604 1.21 -19.90 33.76
CA LEU A 604 0.18 -19.19 34.52
C LEU A 604 -1.04 -20.08 34.77
N ARG A 605 -1.47 -20.86 33.76
CA ARG A 605 -2.55 -21.84 33.93
C ARG A 605 -2.24 -22.86 35.02
N LYS A 606 -0.99 -23.33 35.09
CA LYS A 606 -0.56 -24.27 36.12
C LYS A 606 -0.54 -23.62 37.52
N GLU A 607 -0.03 -22.39 37.63
CA GLU A 607 -0.04 -21.63 38.89
C GLU A 607 -1.47 -21.39 39.40
N ILE A 608 -2.40 -21.03 38.52
CA ILE A 608 -3.81 -20.86 38.87
C ILE A 608 -4.39 -22.17 39.39
N GLN A 609 -4.11 -23.30 38.74
CA GLN A 609 -4.57 -24.60 39.19
C GLN A 609 -4.01 -24.96 40.57
N ASP A 610 -2.71 -24.72 40.81
CA ASP A 610 -2.07 -24.97 42.10
C ASP A 610 -2.66 -24.07 43.21
N VAL A 611 -2.90 -22.79 42.92
CA VAL A 611 -3.54 -21.84 43.84
C VAL A 611 -4.97 -22.26 44.15
N GLN A 612 -5.73 -22.66 43.13
CA GLN A 612 -7.10 -23.14 43.31
C GLN A 612 -7.15 -24.38 44.22
N ALA A 613 -6.27 -25.35 44.00
CA ALA A 613 -6.18 -26.54 44.85
C ALA A 613 -5.85 -26.20 46.32
N ARG A 614 -4.95 -25.22 46.56
CA ARG A 614 -4.63 -24.75 47.91
C ARG A 614 -5.81 -24.03 48.58
N LEU A 615 -6.54 -23.21 47.83
CA LEU A 615 -7.74 -22.52 48.31
C LEU A 615 -8.85 -23.50 48.67
N GLU A 616 -9.07 -24.52 47.83
CA GLU A 616 -10.05 -25.58 48.11
C GLU A 616 -9.71 -26.33 49.41
N ALA A 617 -8.43 -26.67 49.62
CA ALA A 617 -7.98 -27.30 50.86
C ALA A 617 -8.14 -26.38 52.10
N ALA A 618 -7.79 -25.11 51.99
CA ALA A 618 -7.93 -24.14 53.08
C ALA A 618 -9.40 -23.89 53.45
N ASN A 619 -10.29 -23.79 52.44
CA ASN A 619 -11.72 -23.63 52.67
C ASN A 619 -12.34 -24.87 53.34
N ALA A 620 -11.87 -26.08 53.00
CA ALA A 620 -12.30 -27.29 53.69
C ALA A 620 -11.95 -27.26 55.19
N LEU A 621 -10.71 -26.87 55.53
CA LEU A 621 -10.27 -26.74 56.92
C LEU A 621 -11.06 -25.67 57.70
N LEU A 622 -11.26 -24.48 57.12
CA LEU A 622 -12.06 -23.42 57.76
C LEU A 622 -13.50 -23.86 58.03
N ARG A 623 -14.06 -24.70 57.15
CA ARG A 623 -15.41 -25.23 57.31
C ARG A 623 -15.49 -26.21 58.49
N GLU A 624 -14.49 -27.09 58.62
CA GLU A 624 -14.38 -27.98 59.78
C GLU A 624 -14.21 -27.19 61.09
N GLU A 625 -13.34 -26.18 61.12
CA GLU A 625 -13.13 -25.34 62.30
C GLU A 625 -14.42 -24.62 62.72
N GLY A 626 -15.18 -24.09 61.75
CA GLY A 626 -16.46 -23.45 61.99
C GLY A 626 -17.51 -24.39 62.60
N GLU A 627 -17.57 -25.64 62.14
CA GLU A 627 -18.48 -26.65 62.70
C GLU A 627 -18.13 -27.03 64.14
N VAL A 628 -16.84 -27.19 64.44
CA VAL A 628 -16.36 -27.49 65.80
C VAL A 628 -16.71 -26.35 66.75
N LYS A 629 -16.47 -25.09 66.36
CA LYS A 629 -16.76 -23.92 67.19
C LYS A 629 -18.25 -23.77 67.51
N LYS A 630 -19.12 -24.09 66.54
CA LYS A 630 -20.58 -24.07 66.73
C LYS A 630 -21.02 -25.08 67.80
N ARG A 631 -20.49 -26.31 67.77
CA ARG A 631 -20.83 -27.35 68.75
C ARG A 631 -20.42 -26.95 70.17
N LEU A 632 -19.24 -26.34 70.32
CA LEU A 632 -18.73 -25.90 71.62
C LEU A 632 -19.64 -24.84 72.26
N LEU A 633 -20.01 -23.80 71.51
CA LEU A 633 -20.87 -22.72 72.00
C LEU A 633 -22.24 -23.22 72.44
N THR A 634 -22.83 -24.19 71.72
CA THR A 634 -24.12 -24.80 72.11
C THR A 634 -24.01 -25.56 73.44
N ALA A 635 -22.92 -26.28 73.66
CA ALA A 635 -22.70 -27.03 74.90
C ALA A 635 -22.49 -26.10 76.11
N GLU A 636 -21.72 -25.02 75.95
CA GLU A 636 -21.49 -24.03 77.02
C GLU A 636 -22.78 -23.31 77.43
N THR A 637 -23.61 -22.94 76.45
CA THR A 637 -24.89 -22.27 76.71
C THR A 637 -25.81 -23.18 77.53
N ASN A 638 -25.92 -24.46 77.17
CA ASN A 638 -26.74 -25.42 77.93
C ASN A 638 -26.26 -25.58 79.37
N ARG A 639 -24.94 -25.63 79.61
CA ARG A 639 -24.38 -25.77 80.97
C ARG A 639 -24.74 -24.58 81.87
N ALA A 640 -24.62 -23.36 81.37
CA ALA A 640 -24.93 -22.15 82.13
C ALA A 640 -26.43 -22.05 82.52
N LEU A 641 -27.33 -22.60 81.69
CA LEU A 641 -28.77 -22.61 81.96
C LEU A 641 -29.13 -23.49 83.18
N PHE A 642 -28.50 -24.66 83.31
CA PHE A 642 -28.75 -25.60 84.42
C PHE A 642 -28.20 -25.09 85.75
N GLU A 643 -27.00 -24.50 85.76
CA GLU A 643 -26.37 -23.95 86.98
C GLU A 643 -27.16 -22.76 87.59
N GLN A 644 -28.02 -22.09 86.81
CA GLN A 644 -28.89 -21.02 87.31
C GLN A 644 -30.17 -21.57 87.97
N LEU A 645 -30.67 -22.74 87.54
CA LEU A 645 -31.86 -23.38 88.12
C LEU A 645 -31.57 -23.96 89.52
N ASP A 646 -30.41 -24.61 89.68
CA ASP A 646 -30.06 -25.30 90.94
C ASP A 646 -29.95 -24.32 92.12
N ARG A 647 -29.40 -23.11 91.88
CA ARG A 647 -29.18 -22.11 92.94
C ARG A 647 -30.47 -21.56 93.57
N ASP A 648 -31.55 -21.45 92.80
CA ASP A 648 -32.84 -20.94 93.29
C ASP A 648 -33.68 -22.03 94.01
N MET A 649 -33.51 -23.30 93.63
CA MET A 649 -34.32 -24.41 94.16
C MET A 649 -33.78 -24.98 95.48
N GLU A 650 -32.47 -24.91 95.71
CA GLU A 650 -31.77 -25.55 96.83
C GLU A 650 -32.30 -25.09 98.21
N ARG A 651 -32.65 -23.81 98.38
CA ARG A 651 -33.15 -23.27 99.66
C ARG A 651 -34.54 -23.79 100.03
N ARG A 652 -35.45 -23.91 99.06
CA ARG A 652 -36.84 -24.35 99.29
C ARG A 652 -36.91 -25.86 99.52
N ILE A 653 -36.09 -26.64 98.81
CA ILE A 653 -35.96 -28.10 99.02
C ILE A 653 -35.39 -28.40 100.42
N THR A 654 -34.40 -27.63 100.89
CA THR A 654 -33.79 -27.81 102.22
C THR A 654 -34.78 -27.57 103.37
N SER A 655 -35.66 -26.56 103.23
CA SER A 655 -36.73 -26.29 104.21
C SER A 655 -37.78 -27.41 104.25
N LEU A 656 -38.11 -27.96 103.08
CA LEU A 656 -39.08 -29.05 102.91
C LEU A 656 -38.57 -30.38 103.47
N ALA A 657 -37.28 -30.69 103.25
CA ALA A 657 -36.62 -31.85 103.86
C ALA A 657 -36.64 -31.80 105.39
N ARG A 658 -36.51 -30.60 105.99
CA ARG A 658 -36.59 -30.41 107.44
C ARG A 658 -38.00 -30.66 107.98
N LEU A 659 -39.04 -30.24 107.26
CA LEU A 659 -40.46 -30.49 107.60
C LEU A 659 -40.84 -31.97 107.48
N ILE A 660 -40.31 -32.67 106.47
CA ILE A 660 -40.49 -34.13 106.30
C ILE A 660 -39.85 -34.90 107.47
N ASN A 661 -38.68 -34.47 107.95
CA ASN A 661 -38.01 -35.15 109.07
C ASN A 661 -38.75 -34.98 110.42
N THR A 662 -39.54 -33.91 110.59
CA THR A 662 -40.34 -33.66 111.81
C THR A 662 -41.74 -34.33 111.80
N LEU A 663 -42.13 -35.00 110.71
CA LEU A 663 -43.44 -35.65 110.56
C LEU A 663 -43.82 -36.69 111.65
N PRO A 664 -42.90 -37.51 112.17
CA PRO A 664 -43.25 -38.59 113.10
C PRO A 664 -43.70 -38.13 114.51
N GLU A 665 -43.42 -36.88 114.90
CA GLU A 665 -43.52 -36.39 116.28
C GLU A 665 -44.74 -35.48 116.55
N VAL A 666 -45.64 -35.31 115.57
CA VAL A 666 -46.73 -34.32 115.64
C VAL A 666 -48.09 -34.98 115.90
N GLU A 667 -48.89 -34.41 116.82
CA GLU A 667 -50.22 -34.88 117.22
C GLU A 667 -51.28 -34.87 116.09
N ASP A 668 -51.12 -34.07 115.01
CA ASP A 668 -51.99 -34.09 113.82
C ASP A 668 -51.18 -34.35 112.53
N PRO A 669 -50.83 -35.62 112.23
CA PRO A 669 -50.00 -35.98 111.09
C PRO A 669 -50.69 -35.71 109.75
N ARG A 670 -52.01 -35.58 109.73
CA ARG A 670 -52.80 -35.41 108.49
C ARG A 670 -52.68 -33.99 107.93
N GLY A 671 -52.77 -32.97 108.78
CA GLY A 671 -52.58 -31.57 108.40
C GLY A 671 -51.16 -31.27 107.90
N LEU A 672 -50.14 -31.81 108.57
CA LEU A 672 -48.74 -31.61 108.19
C LEU A 672 -48.38 -32.32 106.87
N THR A 673 -48.92 -33.53 106.64
CA THR A 673 -48.74 -34.26 105.37
C THR A 673 -49.38 -33.51 104.19
N ALA A 674 -50.58 -32.95 104.39
CA ALA A 674 -51.23 -32.13 103.38
C ALA A 674 -50.39 -30.87 103.07
N TYR A 675 -49.82 -30.21 104.08
CA TYR A 675 -48.95 -29.05 103.89
C TYR A 675 -47.66 -29.39 103.11
N ILE A 676 -46.99 -30.49 103.44
CA ILE A 676 -45.79 -30.94 102.70
C ILE A 676 -46.12 -31.29 101.25
N THR A 677 -47.26 -31.94 101.01
CA THR A 677 -47.68 -32.29 99.65
C THR A 677 -48.01 -31.04 98.83
N LEU A 678 -48.65 -30.03 99.45
CA LEU A 678 -48.85 -28.71 98.85
C LEU A 678 -47.50 -28.05 98.49
N CYS A 679 -46.51 -28.08 99.39
CA CYS A 679 -45.18 -27.52 99.12
C CYS A 679 -44.47 -28.23 97.95
N LEU A 680 -44.55 -29.56 97.86
CA LEU A 680 -43.96 -30.34 96.77
C LEU A 680 -44.61 -30.02 95.42
N CYS A 681 -45.95 -29.94 95.40
CA CYS A 681 -46.70 -29.55 94.21
C CYS A 681 -46.32 -28.13 93.76
N HIS A 682 -46.23 -27.20 94.72
CA HIS A 682 -45.83 -25.83 94.46
C HIS A 682 -44.44 -25.73 93.83
N ILE A 683 -43.44 -26.44 94.37
CA ILE A 683 -42.09 -26.49 93.78
C ILE A 683 -42.13 -27.07 92.36
N LYS A 684 -42.80 -28.21 92.16
CA LYS A 684 -42.88 -28.86 90.85
C LYS A 684 -43.45 -27.93 89.77
N ARG A 685 -44.56 -27.24 90.07
CA ARG A 685 -45.20 -26.33 89.11
C ARG A 685 -44.39 -25.06 88.91
N ARG A 686 -43.68 -24.56 89.92
CA ARG A 686 -42.72 -23.46 89.79
C ARG A 686 -41.54 -23.79 88.88
N CYS A 687 -41.02 -25.02 88.90
CA CYS A 687 -39.99 -25.46 87.96
C CYS A 687 -40.51 -25.45 86.51
N ASN A 688 -41.73 -25.93 86.30
CA ASN A 688 -42.33 -25.94 84.96
C ASN A 688 -42.50 -24.51 84.42
N LEU A 689 -43.02 -23.60 85.25
CA LEU A 689 -43.16 -22.18 84.92
C LEU A 689 -41.80 -21.52 84.62
N PHE A 690 -40.70 -21.94 85.25
CA PHE A 690 -39.36 -21.45 84.93
C PHE A 690 -38.89 -21.87 83.53
N PHE A 691 -39.09 -23.14 83.15
CA PHE A 691 -38.71 -23.62 81.82
C PHE A 691 -39.53 -22.95 80.71
N LEU A 692 -40.85 -22.84 80.90
CA LEU A 692 -41.73 -22.13 79.97
C LEU A 692 -41.34 -20.64 79.85
N ALA A 693 -40.91 -20.01 80.96
CA ALA A 693 -40.44 -18.62 80.94
C ALA A 693 -39.17 -18.41 80.12
N ARG A 694 -38.25 -19.39 80.03
CA ARG A 694 -37.06 -19.29 79.17
C ARG A 694 -37.34 -19.61 77.71
N GLN A 695 -38.39 -20.39 77.42
CA GLN A 695 -38.85 -20.66 76.06
C GLN A 695 -39.66 -19.48 75.48
N GLY A 696 -40.12 -18.56 76.33
CA GLY A 696 -40.86 -17.36 75.91
C GLY A 696 -42.34 -17.61 75.61
N GLU A 697 -42.86 -18.77 76.01
CA GLU A 697 -44.24 -19.18 75.71
C GLU A 697 -45.20 -18.74 76.82
N PRO A 698 -46.27 -17.97 76.53
CA PRO A 698 -47.24 -17.56 77.54
C PRO A 698 -48.05 -18.77 78.04
N LEU A 699 -48.41 -18.79 79.32
CA LEU A 699 -49.15 -19.88 79.92
C LEU A 699 -50.66 -19.74 79.60
N PRO A 700 -51.32 -20.73 78.96
CA PRO A 700 -52.76 -20.70 78.77
C PRO A 700 -53.50 -20.61 80.12
N GLY A 701 -54.56 -19.81 80.19
CA GLY A 701 -55.35 -19.66 81.43
C GLY A 701 -55.98 -20.98 81.91
N ASP A 702 -56.33 -21.87 80.98
CA ASP A 702 -56.83 -23.21 81.29
C ASP A 702 -55.78 -24.06 82.02
N GLU A 703 -54.49 -23.91 81.66
CA GLU A 703 -53.40 -24.63 82.33
C GLU A 703 -53.12 -24.08 83.73
N LEU A 704 -53.23 -22.76 83.93
CA LEU A 704 -53.19 -22.17 85.26
C LEU A 704 -54.36 -22.68 86.13
N SER A 705 -55.56 -22.80 85.54
CA SER A 705 -56.72 -23.37 86.25
C SER A 705 -56.42 -24.79 86.71
N MET A 706 -55.82 -25.64 85.86
CA MET A 706 -55.41 -26.99 86.26
C MET A 706 -54.42 -26.97 87.43
N TYR A 707 -53.44 -26.07 87.44
CA TYR A 707 -52.48 -25.97 88.54
C TYR A 707 -53.14 -25.53 89.85
N LEU A 708 -54.10 -24.61 89.79
CA LEU A 708 -54.86 -24.15 90.95
C LEU A 708 -55.82 -25.22 91.48
N ASP A 709 -56.45 -25.98 90.58
CA ASP A 709 -57.30 -27.12 90.92
C ASP A 709 -56.48 -28.22 91.63
N GLU A 710 -55.25 -28.50 91.17
CA GLU A 710 -54.32 -29.41 91.86
C GLU A 710 -54.04 -28.95 93.30
N LEU A 711 -53.80 -27.65 93.53
CA LEU A 711 -53.61 -27.12 94.89
C LEU A 711 -54.89 -27.25 95.74
N ALA A 712 -56.05 -26.95 95.18
CA ALA A 712 -57.34 -27.06 95.88
C ALA A 712 -57.67 -28.52 96.24
N GLU A 713 -57.34 -29.47 95.36
CA GLU A 713 -57.53 -30.89 95.60
C GLU A 713 -56.62 -31.40 96.73
N LEU A 714 -55.35 -31.00 96.74
CA LEU A 714 -54.42 -31.34 97.82
C LEU A 714 -54.82 -30.70 99.16
N ALA A 715 -55.36 -29.48 99.15
CA ALA A 715 -55.87 -28.82 100.35
C ALA A 715 -57.07 -29.54 100.98
N ARG A 716 -57.95 -30.08 100.13
CA ARG A 716 -59.10 -30.89 100.54
C ARG A 716 -58.70 -32.17 101.28
N TYR A 717 -57.55 -32.78 100.92
CA TYR A 717 -56.98 -33.89 101.69
C TYR A 717 -56.61 -33.49 103.14
N GLY A 718 -56.18 -32.24 103.35
CA GLY A 718 -55.89 -31.66 104.66
C GLY A 718 -57.12 -31.17 105.45
N GLY A 719 -58.34 -31.45 104.96
CA GLY A 719 -59.59 -31.02 105.61
C GLY A 719 -60.10 -29.64 105.18
N VAL A 720 -59.45 -28.99 104.20
CA VAL A 720 -59.88 -27.66 103.71
C VAL A 720 -60.88 -27.79 102.57
N ASN A 721 -62.17 -27.53 102.84
CA ASN A 721 -63.19 -27.43 101.79
C ASN A 721 -62.92 -26.21 100.91
N THR A 722 -62.26 -26.43 99.79
CA THR A 722 -61.77 -25.38 98.88
C THR A 722 -62.48 -25.45 97.54
N LEU A 723 -62.95 -24.31 97.03
CA LEU A 723 -63.46 -24.18 95.66
C LEU A 723 -62.80 -23.00 94.99
N ILE A 724 -62.00 -23.24 93.95
CA ILE A 724 -61.41 -22.18 93.13
C ILE A 724 -62.09 -22.21 91.77
N ARG A 725 -62.54 -21.05 91.30
CA ARG A 725 -63.12 -20.88 89.97
C ARG A 725 -62.34 -19.84 89.20
N CYS A 726 -61.82 -20.25 88.06
CA CYS A 726 -61.21 -19.34 87.09
C CYS A 726 -62.26 -18.94 86.06
N GLY A 727 -62.46 -17.62 85.89
CA GLY A 727 -63.21 -17.08 84.76
C GLY A 727 -62.46 -17.27 83.44
N LYS A 728 -62.97 -16.71 82.33
CA LYS A 728 -62.26 -16.73 81.04
C LYS A 728 -61.02 -15.84 81.11
N VAL A 729 -59.90 -16.42 81.49
CA VAL A 729 -58.59 -15.78 81.48
C VAL A 729 -57.82 -16.28 80.26
N GLY A 730 -57.38 -15.37 79.40
CA GLY A 730 -56.58 -15.71 78.21
C GLY A 730 -55.17 -16.19 78.55
N ALA A 731 -54.30 -16.30 77.54
CA ALA A 731 -52.89 -16.62 77.78
C ALA A 731 -52.22 -15.54 78.63
N LEU A 732 -51.63 -15.94 79.76
CA LEU A 732 -51.01 -15.06 80.76
C LEU A 732 -49.50 -14.99 80.56
N LYS A 733 -48.93 -13.81 80.80
CA LYS A 733 -47.46 -13.70 80.98
C LYS A 733 -47.06 -14.56 82.18
N LEU A 734 -46.01 -15.35 82.03
CA LEU A 734 -45.56 -16.33 83.05
C LEU A 734 -45.32 -15.71 84.41
N ARG A 735 -44.78 -14.49 84.47
CA ARG A 735 -44.59 -13.77 85.74
C ARG A 735 -45.92 -13.52 86.48
N GLY A 736 -46.98 -13.13 85.76
CA GLY A 736 -48.31 -12.93 86.34
C GLY A 736 -48.97 -14.24 86.75
N ALA A 737 -48.85 -15.30 85.92
CA ALA A 737 -49.36 -16.63 86.25
C ALA A 737 -48.67 -17.21 87.50
N ALA A 738 -47.35 -17.04 87.61
CA ALA A 738 -46.56 -17.53 88.74
C ALA A 738 -46.93 -16.80 90.04
N LEU A 739 -47.20 -15.49 90.01
CA LEU A 739 -47.70 -14.76 91.18
C LEU A 739 -49.09 -15.22 91.62
N CYS A 740 -50.02 -15.43 90.69
CA CYS A 740 -51.35 -15.94 91.04
C CYS A 740 -51.27 -17.33 91.66
N TYR A 741 -50.36 -18.18 91.16
CA TYR A 741 -50.11 -19.50 91.72
C TYR A 741 -49.47 -19.44 93.11
N ASP A 742 -48.45 -18.59 93.31
CA ASP A 742 -47.80 -18.37 94.60
C ASP A 742 -48.80 -17.83 95.63
N PHE A 743 -49.65 -16.87 95.23
CA PHE A 743 -50.67 -16.28 96.07
C PHE A 743 -51.75 -17.28 96.49
N ALA A 744 -52.21 -18.14 95.57
CA ALA A 744 -53.13 -19.22 95.90
C ALA A 744 -52.50 -20.22 96.87
N PHE A 745 -51.25 -20.63 96.60
CA PHE A 745 -50.52 -21.54 97.48
C PHE A 745 -50.39 -21.00 98.91
N GLU A 746 -49.96 -19.75 99.08
CA GLU A 746 -49.83 -19.14 100.40
C GLU A 746 -51.18 -18.98 101.09
N THR A 747 -52.22 -18.58 100.35
CA THR A 747 -53.58 -18.41 100.91
C THR A 747 -54.14 -19.75 101.40
N ILE A 748 -54.05 -20.80 100.59
CA ILE A 748 -54.48 -22.15 100.94
C ILE A 748 -53.68 -22.69 102.14
N SER A 749 -52.36 -22.49 102.13
CA SER A 749 -51.46 -22.92 103.22
C SER A 749 -51.84 -22.29 104.55
N TRP A 750 -52.16 -21.00 104.54
CA TRP A 750 -52.63 -20.29 105.73
C TRP A 750 -53.99 -20.78 106.20
N THR A 751 -54.95 -20.99 105.29
CA THR A 751 -56.26 -21.55 105.65
C THR A 751 -56.14 -22.94 106.27
N LEU A 752 -55.25 -23.78 105.76
CA LEU A 752 -54.97 -25.12 106.31
C LEU A 752 -54.42 -25.03 107.74
N ARG A 753 -53.53 -24.06 108.01
CA ARG A 753 -52.93 -23.87 109.34
C ARG A 753 -53.94 -23.36 110.37
N GLU A 754 -54.73 -22.35 110.01
CA GLU A 754 -55.66 -21.68 110.93
C GLU A 754 -57.06 -22.33 110.97
N LYS A 755 -57.27 -23.45 110.25
CA LYS A 755 -58.55 -24.18 110.15
C LYS A 755 -59.75 -23.31 109.74
N ALA A 756 -59.50 -22.26 108.94
CA ALA A 756 -60.48 -21.26 108.52
C ALA A 756 -61.32 -21.70 107.30
N THR A 757 -61.99 -22.86 107.40
CA THR A 757 -62.79 -23.48 106.33
C THR A 757 -64.26 -23.06 106.33
N PRO A 758 -64.96 -23.01 105.17
CA PRO A 758 -64.51 -23.28 103.78
C PRO A 758 -63.72 -22.12 103.14
N LEU A 759 -63.01 -22.35 102.03
CA LEU A 759 -62.29 -21.31 101.26
C LEU A 759 -62.79 -21.25 99.81
N MET A 760 -63.33 -20.11 99.40
CA MET A 760 -63.75 -19.88 98.02
C MET A 760 -62.82 -18.91 97.31
N GLY A 761 -62.28 -19.30 96.16
CA GLY A 761 -61.43 -18.49 95.31
C GLY A 761 -62.10 -18.17 93.98
N TYR A 762 -62.00 -16.92 93.52
CA TYR A 762 -62.42 -16.51 92.19
C TYR A 762 -61.33 -15.68 91.51
N LEU A 763 -60.80 -16.20 90.40
CA LEU A 763 -59.83 -15.53 89.56
C LEU A 763 -60.51 -15.02 88.29
N ASN A 764 -60.43 -13.72 88.03
CA ASN A 764 -61.01 -13.13 86.82
C ASN A 764 -60.14 -12.00 86.27
N ALA A 765 -60.27 -11.74 84.97
CA ALA A 765 -59.71 -10.54 84.34
C ALA A 765 -60.75 -9.42 84.41
N GLU A 766 -60.41 -8.31 85.05
CA GLU A 766 -61.25 -7.11 85.17
C GLU A 766 -60.53 -5.94 84.49
N GLY A 767 -60.90 -5.64 83.25
CA GLY A 767 -60.24 -4.61 82.44
C GLY A 767 -58.77 -4.94 82.18
N ALA A 768 -57.86 -4.04 82.58
CA ALA A 768 -56.42 -4.20 82.43
C ALA A 768 -55.75 -4.88 83.64
N GLN A 769 -56.53 -5.42 84.58
CA GLN A 769 -56.02 -6.05 85.80
C GLN A 769 -56.52 -7.49 85.93
N LEU A 770 -55.63 -8.35 86.39
CA LEU A 770 -55.93 -9.68 86.85
C LEU A 770 -56.24 -9.60 88.34
N VAL A 771 -57.43 -10.09 88.73
CA VAL A 771 -57.91 -9.99 90.11
C VAL A 771 -58.23 -11.37 90.64
N PHE A 772 -57.54 -11.76 91.71
CA PHE A 772 -57.75 -13.03 92.40
C PHE A 772 -58.28 -12.77 93.81
N ARG A 773 -59.53 -13.16 94.05
CA ARG A 773 -60.21 -12.99 95.33
C ARG A 773 -60.36 -14.32 96.06
N PHE A 774 -60.14 -14.31 97.37
CA PHE A 774 -60.41 -15.42 98.27
C PHE A 774 -61.33 -14.99 99.40
N LEU A 775 -62.27 -15.86 99.75
CA LEU A 775 -63.25 -15.71 100.82
C LEU A 775 -63.12 -16.92 101.77
N PRO A 776 -62.38 -16.80 102.88
CA PRO A 776 -62.37 -17.80 103.95
C PRO A 776 -63.66 -17.80 104.78
N GLY A 777 -63.98 -18.95 105.38
CA GLY A 777 -65.18 -19.17 106.18
C GLY A 777 -65.05 -18.85 107.68
N GLY A 778 -63.87 -18.42 108.13
CA GLY A 778 -63.60 -18.01 109.53
C GLY A 778 -62.54 -16.91 109.62
N ASP A 779 -62.46 -16.22 110.77
CA ASP A 779 -61.49 -15.16 111.06
C ASP A 779 -60.11 -15.75 111.37
N PRO A 780 -59.07 -15.52 110.55
CA PRO A 780 -57.73 -16.01 110.81
C PRO A 780 -56.83 -14.99 111.53
N GLY A 781 -57.35 -13.89 112.08
CA GLY A 781 -56.65 -13.05 113.07
C GLY A 781 -55.46 -12.20 112.60
N GLN A 782 -54.84 -12.46 111.44
CA GLN A 782 -54.00 -11.56 110.61
C GLN A 782 -53.30 -12.35 109.47
N TRP A 783 -53.61 -12.07 108.20
CA TRP A 783 -52.91 -12.67 107.05
C TRP A 783 -51.46 -12.17 106.96
N ARG A 784 -50.48 -13.09 106.95
CA ARG A 784 -49.05 -12.75 106.76
C ARG A 784 -48.46 -13.49 105.56
N PHE A 785 -48.50 -12.84 104.40
CA PHE A 785 -47.84 -13.32 103.19
C PHE A 785 -46.31 -13.19 103.29
N SER A 786 -45.57 -14.02 102.56
CA SER A 786 -44.11 -13.99 102.56
C SER A 786 -43.59 -12.66 102.01
N GLN A 787 -42.46 -12.17 102.54
CA GLN A 787 -41.81 -10.96 102.00
C GLN A 787 -41.43 -11.13 100.52
N GLU A 788 -41.12 -12.35 100.08
CA GLU A 788 -40.83 -12.67 98.68
C GLU A 788 -42.05 -12.44 97.78
N LEU A 789 -43.23 -12.95 98.18
CA LEU A 789 -44.47 -12.77 97.42
C LEU A 789 -44.90 -11.30 97.40
N VAL A 790 -44.86 -10.62 98.56
CA VAL A 790 -45.24 -9.20 98.65
C VAL A 790 -44.30 -8.34 97.79
N ALA A 791 -42.98 -8.55 97.87
CA ALA A 791 -42.02 -7.84 97.03
C ALA A 791 -42.21 -8.13 95.54
N ALA A 792 -42.50 -9.38 95.16
CA ALA A 792 -42.71 -9.76 93.77
C ALA A 792 -44.02 -9.19 93.20
N VAL A 793 -45.09 -9.12 94.00
CA VAL A 793 -46.35 -8.46 93.64
C VAL A 793 -46.13 -6.95 93.47
N THR A 794 -45.44 -6.29 94.41
CA THR A 794 -45.11 -4.86 94.32
C THR A 794 -44.21 -4.54 93.12
N ALA A 795 -43.23 -5.39 92.80
CA ALA A 795 -42.35 -5.22 91.65
C ALA A 795 -43.09 -5.25 90.30
N LEU A 796 -44.24 -5.93 90.24
CA LEU A 796 -45.14 -5.95 89.09
C LEU A 796 -46.25 -4.90 89.16
N GLY A 797 -46.18 -3.95 90.11
CA GLY A 797 -47.17 -2.90 90.30
C GLY A 797 -48.53 -3.38 90.82
N GLY A 798 -48.57 -4.58 91.40
CA GLY A 798 -49.76 -5.15 92.02
C GLY A 798 -49.88 -4.84 93.51
N GLN A 799 -51.02 -5.19 94.10
CA GLN A 799 -51.26 -5.10 95.54
C GLN A 799 -52.03 -6.31 96.07
N ILE A 800 -51.79 -6.67 97.33
CA ILE A 800 -52.64 -7.60 98.09
C ILE A 800 -53.39 -6.78 99.13
N ALA A 801 -54.71 -6.86 99.14
CA ALA A 801 -55.57 -6.19 100.09
C ALA A 801 -56.45 -7.19 100.85
N CYS A 802 -56.54 -7.02 102.17
CA CYS A 802 -57.49 -7.74 103.02
C CYS A 802 -58.60 -6.76 103.44
N LYS A 803 -59.86 -7.14 103.25
CA LYS A 803 -61.03 -6.33 103.63
C LYS A 803 -61.94 -7.12 104.57
N ASP A 804 -62.43 -6.42 105.59
CA ASP A 804 -63.54 -6.86 106.43
C ASP A 804 -64.85 -6.51 105.71
N LEU A 805 -65.75 -7.48 105.59
CA LEU A 805 -67.00 -7.43 104.85
C LEU A 805 -68.15 -7.76 105.82
N ASP A 806 -68.33 -6.92 106.85
CA ASP A 806 -69.45 -6.95 107.81
C ASP A 806 -69.80 -8.37 108.29
N GLY A 807 -68.81 -9.08 108.85
CA GLY A 807 -68.96 -10.45 109.36
C GLY A 807 -68.40 -11.56 108.44
N ALA A 808 -67.77 -11.19 107.32
CA ALA A 808 -66.96 -12.08 106.47
C ALA A 808 -65.62 -11.41 106.08
N TYR A 809 -64.60 -12.19 105.71
CA TYR A 809 -63.29 -11.64 105.32
C TYR A 809 -62.99 -11.91 103.86
N GLY A 810 -62.41 -10.93 103.16
CA GLY A 810 -62.00 -11.06 101.77
C GLY A 810 -60.53 -10.70 101.56
N ILE A 811 -59.80 -11.55 100.82
CA ILE A 811 -58.42 -11.31 100.40
C ILE A 811 -58.43 -11.11 98.90
N CYS A 812 -57.76 -10.08 98.41
CA CYS A 812 -57.73 -9.75 97.00
C CYS A 812 -56.31 -9.45 96.55
N LEU A 813 -55.80 -10.23 95.60
CA LEU A 813 -54.63 -9.90 94.81
C LEU A 813 -55.08 -9.18 93.53
N THR A 814 -54.44 -8.06 93.21
CA THR A 814 -54.63 -7.32 91.97
C THR A 814 -53.27 -7.13 91.30
N VAL A 815 -53.12 -7.60 90.06
CA VAL A 815 -51.87 -7.48 89.27
C VAL A 815 -52.22 -6.95 87.88
N PRO A 816 -51.48 -5.98 87.31
CA PRO A 816 -51.72 -5.51 85.95
C PRO A 816 -51.44 -6.61 84.91
N LEU A 817 -52.33 -6.76 83.92
CA LEU A 817 -52.18 -7.70 82.80
C LEU A 817 -51.06 -7.27 81.82
N GLY A 818 -50.73 -5.97 81.83
CA GLY A 818 -49.69 -5.37 81.00
C GLY A 818 -48.84 -4.37 81.78
N GLY A 819 -47.66 -4.80 82.21
CA GLY A 819 -46.64 -3.95 82.79
C GLY A 819 -45.27 -4.61 82.69
N GLU A 820 -44.53 -4.32 81.62
CA GLU A 820 -43.09 -4.59 81.56
C GLU A 820 -42.36 -3.41 82.19
N ALA A 821 -41.83 -3.61 83.40
CA ALA A 821 -40.60 -2.95 83.78
C ALA A 821 -39.50 -4.01 83.66
N CYS A 822 -38.80 -3.98 82.51
CA CYS A 822 -37.54 -4.68 82.34
C CYS A 822 -36.49 -4.02 83.24
N GLY A 823 -36.12 -4.71 84.31
CA GLY A 823 -34.80 -4.65 84.92
C GLY A 823 -34.12 -5.98 84.69
#